data_AF-A0AAN7TDL3-F1
#
_entry.id   AF-A0AAN7TDL3-F1
#
_cell.length_a   1.000
_cell.length_b   1.000
_cell.length_c   1.000
_cell.angle_alpha   90.00
_cell.angle_beta   90.00
_cell.angle_gamma   90.00
#
_symmetry.space_group_name_H-M   'P 1'
#
loop_
_entity.id
_entity.type
_entity.pdbx_description
1 polymer ?
#
loop_
_entity_poly.entity_id
_entity_poly.type
_entity_poly.pdbx_seq_one_letter_code
_entity_poly.pdbx_strand_id
1 'polypeptide(L)'
;MLPGPLIISAALLGVGHSAWIPSGQHEERDLTADHRQWATNNNHDGRGLLIEAQEEIRHLEEQLLHDLEELEYKQRHHQPRPWQPFTPLISSYSTESSSASAVSNSDPSPSPIIIPVTSSADSIASAVSASANLTTTSISLSTASYFTSVANTTRALQSLSSAASSLSSLLSSISSVNATITLTNSVSTTSFVGSTVLPTSASTPTAAPYPAANSTTVLAPSAISSLIPVQNSTSLNPAGTASSKAFYPANSTTSGFLTGTASNTKMAPTAAVSVSPNVSSGSYCSSMCSSLSFNTEYATSVVSCQAIPANQSTALPAGQASAQCGTTFTPQVDICRVTLSVATSGTANTYMEVWLPNNGTEAWNGRTLSTDNGGANGCVHYVDMAYVSSLGFAAIGDNGGHNSSAFDGGWMYFNNEAILDWAYRARHASVEAGKQVTDQFYGQAHKYSYYLGCSTGGQQGLHSAQNYPEDFDGIIAGSAAADFNHLQAWSGRFVQLTGQNSTDPKFLTLDEWVLVQSYIFAQCDEALDGVNDGIIEDPTICQFDTSAIPVCNATSTSNCLTATQISTVYQVFTELYSTDGNLLYPALLYGSQVDAFRLGQLSGSIQGISKDWYGGAVYNNSFYDALNMNQTDYATADATDALHGNVSSFSGDLSAFHAAGKKMIMYHGMADPLVSGGNSQRYYLKVAQTLGLDNTGLDPFLRYFRISGMAHCGVGGISGAGAWMFGQSGLAAVPGASDNVIWNMVDWVESNQAPDVIVGTKFWWDETALGVQFQRPHCRFPYRTTYTGSGQWEDPSNWSCTFIDDWQQCSVGAHPRLCNVDGSFGA
;
A
#
# COMPACT_ATOMS: atom_id res chain seq x y z
N MET A 1 17.25 1.36 37.42
CA MET A 1 16.69 0.06 37.81
C MET A 1 15.33 0.30 38.44
N LEU A 2 14.29 0.09 37.64
CA LEU A 2 12.86 0.09 37.99
C LEU A 2 12.26 -1.12 37.22
N PRO A 3 11.30 -1.86 37.78
CA PRO A 3 10.70 -3.00 37.08
C PRO A 3 9.77 -2.52 35.96
N GLY A 4 9.80 -3.20 34.81
CA GLY A 4 8.90 -2.93 33.68
C GLY A 4 7.48 -3.48 33.89
N PRO A 5 6.50 -3.04 33.09
CA PRO A 5 5.10 -3.43 33.26
C PRO A 5 4.84 -4.88 32.85
N LEU A 6 4.00 -5.56 33.63
CA LEU A 6 3.45 -6.88 33.32
C LEU A 6 2.38 -6.76 32.23
N ILE A 7 2.60 -7.44 31.09
CA ILE A 7 1.59 -7.60 30.05
C ILE A 7 0.82 -8.90 30.31
N ILE A 8 -0.50 -8.80 30.49
CA ILE A 8 -1.41 -9.96 30.47
C ILE A 8 -1.78 -10.24 29.00
N SER A 9 -1.05 -11.15 28.36
CA SER A 9 -1.39 -11.66 27.02
C SER A 9 -1.99 -13.05 27.10
N ALA A 10 -3.31 -13.15 26.89
CA ALA A 10 -4.00 -14.42 26.73
C ALA A 10 -3.98 -14.88 25.26
N ALA A 11 -3.06 -15.81 24.96
CA ALA A 11 -3.08 -16.79 23.87
C ALA A 11 -3.69 -16.41 22.49
N LEU A 12 -2.83 -16.12 21.49
CA LEU A 12 -3.10 -16.45 20.07
C LEU A 12 -1.86 -16.39 19.15
N LEU A 13 -0.81 -17.18 19.44
CA LEU A 13 0.26 -17.46 18.45
C LEU A 13 0.69 -18.94 18.52
N GLY A 14 0.17 -19.75 17.60
CA GLY A 14 0.59 -21.13 17.40
C GLY A 14 1.78 -21.22 16.45
N VAL A 15 3.01 -21.03 16.96
CA VAL A 15 4.24 -21.28 16.19
C VAL A 15 4.87 -22.58 16.67
N GLY A 16 4.54 -23.68 16.00
CA GLY A 16 5.25 -24.94 16.16
C GLY A 16 6.50 -24.97 15.29
N HIS A 17 7.69 -24.96 15.88
CA HIS A 17 8.93 -25.32 15.19
C HIS A 17 9.76 -26.29 16.04
N SER A 18 9.98 -27.47 15.48
CA SER A 18 10.80 -28.52 16.07
C SER A 18 12.28 -28.30 15.73
N ALA A 19 13.13 -28.07 16.72
CA ALA A 19 14.58 -28.17 16.55
C ALA A 19 15.27 -28.69 17.82
N TRP A 20 16.29 -29.53 17.62
CA TRP A 20 17.07 -30.16 18.69
C TRP A 20 18.03 -29.18 19.37
N ILE A 21 18.27 -29.39 20.66
CA ILE A 21 19.35 -28.73 21.43
C ILE A 21 20.49 -29.74 21.65
N PRO A 22 21.75 -29.45 21.27
CA PRO A 22 22.92 -30.15 21.76
C PRO A 22 23.39 -29.58 23.11
N SER A 23 23.88 -30.47 23.97
CA SER A 23 24.27 -30.21 25.36
C SER A 23 25.51 -29.31 25.53
N GLY A 24 25.46 -28.38 26.49
CA GLY A 24 26.62 -27.69 27.09
C GLY A 24 26.40 -27.49 28.60
N GLN A 25 27.45 -27.58 29.42
CA GLN A 25 27.34 -27.70 30.89
C GLN A 25 27.55 -26.40 31.68
N HIS A 26 27.19 -26.48 32.97
CA HIS A 26 27.40 -25.54 34.09
C HIS A 26 26.40 -24.37 34.18
N GLU A 27 25.88 -23.99 35.36
CA GLU A 27 26.27 -24.36 36.73
C GLU A 27 25.05 -24.43 37.69
N GLU A 28 25.08 -25.31 38.69
CA GLU A 28 23.99 -25.50 39.66
C GLU A 28 23.96 -24.40 40.75
N ARG A 29 22.75 -24.01 41.17
CA ARG A 29 22.48 -23.75 42.60
C ARG A 29 21.11 -24.29 43.02
N ASP A 30 21.14 -25.15 44.03
CA ASP A 30 19.97 -25.73 44.67
C ASP A 30 19.02 -24.69 45.29
N LEU A 31 17.73 -24.90 45.09
CA LEU A 31 16.76 -24.83 46.19
C LEU A 31 15.99 -26.14 46.23
N THR A 32 16.16 -26.87 47.32
CA THR A 32 15.74 -28.27 47.46
C THR A 32 14.30 -28.42 47.96
N ALA A 33 13.60 -29.36 47.34
CA ALA A 33 12.59 -30.25 47.91
C ALA A 33 11.65 -29.71 49.02
N ASP A 34 10.45 -29.22 48.64
CA ASP A 34 9.25 -29.43 49.49
C ASP A 34 7.88 -29.49 48.75
N HIS A 35 7.82 -29.99 47.51
CA HIS A 35 6.55 -30.18 46.77
C HIS A 35 6.45 -31.54 46.08
N ARG A 36 6.70 -32.63 46.82
CA ARG A 36 6.41 -33.99 46.33
C ARG A 36 5.60 -34.86 47.29
N GLN A 37 4.94 -34.25 48.28
CA GLN A 37 4.16 -34.97 49.30
C GLN A 37 2.85 -34.27 49.72
N TRP A 38 2.09 -33.73 48.75
CA TRP A 38 0.73 -33.22 48.98
C TRP A 38 -0.35 -33.85 48.07
N ALA A 39 0.01 -34.73 47.14
CA ALA A 39 -0.88 -35.24 46.09
C ALA A 39 -1.56 -36.60 46.39
N THR A 40 -1.64 -37.05 47.65
CA THR A 40 -2.12 -38.41 47.99
C THR A 40 -3.12 -38.53 49.14
N ASN A 41 -3.56 -37.43 49.76
CA ASN A 41 -4.68 -37.45 50.72
C ASN A 41 -5.41 -36.10 50.76
N ASN A 42 -6.47 -35.94 49.98
CA ASN A 42 -7.76 -35.36 50.40
C ASN A 42 -8.76 -35.35 49.25
N ASN A 43 -9.99 -35.77 49.54
CA ASN A 43 -11.08 -35.91 48.58
C ASN A 43 -12.23 -34.98 48.98
N HIS A 44 -12.14 -33.68 48.68
CA HIS A 44 -13.25 -32.73 48.89
C HIS A 44 -13.28 -31.55 47.89
N ASP A 45 -14.45 -31.43 47.25
CA ASP A 45 -15.12 -30.24 46.69
C ASP A 45 -14.30 -29.11 46.03
N GLY A 46 -14.25 -29.12 44.70
CA GLY A 46 -13.62 -28.07 43.86
C GLY A 46 -14.32 -26.71 43.83
N ARG A 47 -15.32 -26.46 44.70
CA ARG A 47 -15.94 -25.13 44.86
C ARG A 47 -15.16 -24.17 45.76
N GLY A 48 -14.35 -24.66 46.69
CA GLY A 48 -13.58 -23.79 47.61
C GLY A 48 -12.49 -22.99 46.88
N LEU A 49 -11.67 -23.68 46.09
CA LEU A 49 -10.54 -23.08 45.35
C LEU A 49 -10.97 -22.02 44.32
N LEU A 50 -12.20 -22.12 43.79
CA LEU A 50 -12.72 -21.10 42.87
C LEU A 50 -13.12 -19.81 43.59
N ILE A 51 -13.55 -19.90 44.85
CA ILE A 51 -13.94 -18.75 45.67
C ILE A 51 -12.70 -18.01 46.19
N GLU A 52 -11.70 -18.74 46.69
CA GLU A 52 -10.42 -18.15 47.12
C GLU A 52 -9.72 -17.41 45.95
N ALA A 53 -9.67 -18.03 44.76
CA ALA A 53 -9.14 -17.37 43.56
C ALA A 53 -9.95 -16.13 43.14
N GLN A 54 -11.28 -16.13 43.30
CA GLN A 54 -12.14 -14.98 43.01
C GLN A 54 -12.04 -13.85 44.04
N GLU A 55 -11.65 -14.16 45.28
CA GLU A 55 -11.37 -13.16 46.32
C GLU A 55 -9.98 -12.56 46.16
N GLU A 56 -8.97 -13.37 45.79
CA GLU A 56 -7.61 -12.90 45.50
C GLU A 56 -7.56 -12.01 44.24
N ILE A 57 -8.29 -12.36 43.16
CA ILE A 57 -8.45 -11.51 41.97
C ILE A 57 -9.10 -10.16 42.34
N ARG A 58 -10.19 -10.18 43.12
CA ARG A 58 -10.89 -8.95 43.52
C ARG A 58 -10.00 -8.02 44.34
N HIS A 59 -9.15 -8.58 45.22
CA HIS A 59 -8.22 -7.78 46.01
C HIS A 59 -7.10 -7.16 45.14
N LEU A 60 -6.66 -7.85 44.10
CA LEU A 60 -5.73 -7.29 43.10
C LEU A 60 -6.38 -6.20 42.24
N GLU A 61 -7.66 -6.34 41.88
CA GLU A 61 -8.42 -5.29 41.18
C GLU A 61 -8.61 -4.04 42.05
N GLU A 62 -8.95 -4.20 43.33
CA GLU A 62 -9.05 -3.09 44.30
C GLU A 62 -7.70 -2.38 44.52
N GLN A 63 -6.60 -3.15 44.61
CA GLN A 63 -5.25 -2.60 44.73
C GLN A 63 -4.85 -1.80 43.48
N LEU A 64 -5.13 -2.31 42.28
CA LEU A 64 -4.84 -1.64 41.01
C LEU A 64 -5.65 -0.33 40.84
N LEU A 65 -6.92 -0.33 41.24
CA LEU A 65 -7.75 0.87 41.26
C LEU A 65 -7.18 1.94 42.21
N HIS A 66 -6.72 1.55 43.39
CA HIS A 66 -6.11 2.48 44.35
C HIS A 66 -4.80 3.09 43.82
N ASP A 67 -3.93 2.28 43.21
CA ASP A 67 -2.67 2.74 42.63
C ASP A 67 -2.90 3.68 41.42
N LEU A 68 -3.95 3.43 40.63
CA LEU A 68 -4.38 4.31 39.53
C LEU A 68 -4.94 5.65 40.04
N GLU A 69 -5.79 5.65 41.07
CA GLU A 69 -6.26 6.89 41.71
C GLU A 69 -5.09 7.71 42.31
N GLU A 70 -4.09 7.04 42.88
CA GLU A 70 -2.90 7.72 43.42
C GLU A 70 -2.01 8.33 42.32
N LEU A 71 -1.87 7.64 41.18
CA LEU A 71 -1.20 8.17 39.97
C LEU A 71 -1.94 9.37 39.38
N GLU A 72 -3.27 9.29 39.27
CA GLU A 72 -4.12 10.37 38.75
C GLU A 72 -4.12 11.58 39.69
N TYR A 73 -4.07 11.36 41.01
CA TYR A 73 -3.85 12.41 42.02
C TYR A 73 -2.48 13.08 41.86
N LYS A 74 -1.41 12.30 41.63
CA LYS A 74 -0.04 12.80 41.40
C LYS A 74 0.07 13.59 40.09
N GLN A 75 -0.59 13.18 39.02
CA GLN A 75 -0.67 13.95 37.77
C GLN A 75 -1.44 15.27 37.93
N ARG A 76 -2.60 15.27 38.62
CA ARG A 76 -3.40 16.49 38.83
C ARG A 76 -2.72 17.57 39.69
N HIS A 77 -1.66 17.25 40.43
CA HIS A 77 -1.00 18.18 41.37
C HIS A 77 0.46 18.55 41.03
N HIS A 78 0.95 18.19 39.85
CA HIS A 78 2.25 18.67 39.35
C HIS A 78 2.12 19.66 38.19
N GLN A 79 2.04 20.94 38.54
CA GLN A 79 2.36 22.05 37.64
C GLN A 79 3.87 22.01 37.29
N PRO A 80 4.27 21.88 36.02
CA PRO A 80 5.67 22.05 35.64
C PRO A 80 6.06 23.53 35.79
N ARG A 81 7.22 23.80 36.40
CA ARG A 81 7.76 25.16 36.45
C ARG A 81 8.27 25.55 35.05
N PRO A 82 8.07 26.80 34.59
CA PRO A 82 8.62 27.23 33.32
C PRO A 82 10.15 27.20 33.36
N TRP A 83 10.75 26.68 32.29
CA TRP A 83 12.20 26.67 32.08
C TRP A 83 12.74 28.11 32.05
N GLN A 84 13.78 28.39 32.85
CA GLN A 84 14.54 29.64 32.73
C GLN A 84 15.72 29.45 31.76
N PRO A 85 15.98 30.40 30.85
CA PRO A 85 17.12 30.33 29.95
C PRO A 85 18.43 30.54 30.70
N PHE A 86 19.45 29.73 30.38
CA PHE A 86 20.81 29.93 30.89
C PHE A 86 21.42 31.21 30.30
N THR A 87 21.69 32.20 31.16
CA THR A 87 22.60 33.32 30.85
C THR A 87 23.97 33.07 31.49
N PRO A 88 25.09 33.26 30.77
CA PRO A 88 26.43 33.04 31.32
C PRO A 88 26.83 34.15 32.30
N LEU A 89 27.39 33.75 33.45
CA LEU A 89 27.97 34.65 34.43
C LEU A 89 29.28 35.28 33.91
N ILE A 90 29.22 36.53 33.45
CA ILE A 90 30.39 37.40 33.34
C ILE A 90 30.34 38.38 34.52
N SER A 91 31.34 38.30 35.40
CA SER A 91 31.52 39.30 36.46
C SER A 91 32.23 40.53 35.91
N SER A 92 31.63 41.69 36.13
CA SER A 92 32.18 42.98 35.72
C SER A 92 33.28 43.45 36.67
N TYR A 93 34.39 43.95 36.12
CA TYR A 93 35.11 45.07 36.72
C TYR A 93 35.26 46.19 35.68
N SER A 94 34.85 47.39 36.10
CA SER A 94 34.99 48.67 35.40
C SER A 94 36.47 49.04 35.21
N THR A 95 36.88 49.86 34.24
CA THR A 95 36.47 51.28 34.07
C THR A 95 36.92 51.86 32.72
N GLU A 96 36.18 52.87 32.23
CA GLU A 96 36.65 54.01 31.41
C GLU A 96 37.23 53.75 29.99
N SER A 97 37.03 54.59 28.96
CA SER A 97 36.22 55.82 28.78
C SER A 97 36.15 56.16 27.28
N SER A 98 35.15 56.98 26.85
CA SER A 98 35.14 57.89 25.66
C SER A 98 35.61 57.38 24.26
N SER A 99 35.05 57.81 23.12
CA SER A 99 34.00 58.78 22.78
C SER A 99 33.69 58.76 21.27
N ALA A 100 32.49 59.21 20.90
CA ALA A 100 32.12 59.98 19.70
C ALA A 100 32.60 59.56 18.28
N SER A 101 31.59 59.44 17.42
CA SER A 101 31.57 59.31 15.95
C SER A 101 32.35 60.38 15.16
N ALA A 102 32.92 60.02 13.99
CA ALA A 102 32.67 60.71 12.70
C ALA A 102 33.40 60.08 11.47
N VAL A 103 32.61 59.64 10.48
CA VAL A 103 32.77 59.66 9.01
C VAL A 103 34.12 60.10 8.37
N SER A 104 34.73 59.24 7.51
CA SER A 104 35.01 59.56 6.09
C SER A 104 35.60 58.40 5.25
N ASN A 105 35.00 58.20 4.06
CA ASN A 105 35.37 57.38 2.88
C ASN A 105 36.84 56.91 2.67
N SER A 106 37.03 55.64 2.31
CA SER A 106 37.55 55.22 0.97
C SER A 106 37.66 53.68 0.81
N ASP A 107 37.06 53.13 -0.25
CA ASP A 107 37.32 51.79 -0.84
C ASP A 107 38.77 51.67 -1.41
N PRO A 108 39.32 50.47 -1.76
CA PRO A 108 38.60 49.23 -2.10
C PRO A 108 39.09 47.91 -1.46
N SER A 109 38.28 46.86 -1.65
CA SER A 109 38.44 45.46 -1.19
C SER A 109 39.67 44.70 -1.70
N PRO A 110 40.05 43.63 -0.97
CA PRO A 110 40.60 42.40 -1.56
C PRO A 110 39.75 41.15 -1.22
N SER A 111 39.41 40.36 -2.24
CA SER A 111 38.80 39.02 -2.08
C SER A 111 39.86 37.92 -1.86
N PRO A 112 39.54 36.82 -1.15
CA PRO A 112 40.39 35.62 -1.14
C PRO A 112 40.21 34.75 -2.39
N ILE A 113 41.15 33.84 -2.60
CA ILE A 113 41.50 33.20 -3.88
C ILE A 113 40.71 31.92 -4.16
N ILE A 114 40.29 31.74 -5.42
CA ILE A 114 39.87 30.46 -6.04
C ILE A 114 40.97 30.02 -7.02
N ILE A 115 41.25 28.71 -7.10
CA ILE A 115 42.16 28.11 -8.09
C ILE A 115 41.34 27.26 -9.08
N PRO A 116 41.29 27.63 -10.37
CA PRO A 116 40.81 26.76 -11.45
C PRO A 116 41.96 26.31 -12.37
N VAL A 117 41.84 25.12 -12.97
CA VAL A 117 42.61 24.75 -14.17
C VAL A 117 41.70 24.02 -15.16
N THR A 118 41.61 24.58 -16.36
CA THR A 118 40.99 23.99 -17.56
C THR A 118 42.01 23.99 -18.69
N SER A 119 42.02 22.99 -19.57
CA SER A 119 42.69 23.11 -20.87
C SER A 119 42.01 22.31 -21.98
N SER A 120 42.00 22.90 -23.17
CA SER A 120 41.37 22.44 -24.41
C SER A 120 42.32 21.64 -25.32
N ALA A 121 41.79 21.16 -26.45
CA ALA A 121 42.48 20.28 -27.40
C ALA A 121 43.33 20.99 -28.49
N ASP A 122 44.00 20.13 -29.29
CA ASP A 122 44.50 20.28 -30.66
C ASP A 122 45.96 20.69 -31.02
N SER A 123 46.76 19.65 -31.29
CA SER A 123 47.56 19.42 -32.52
C SER A 123 48.99 19.99 -32.70
N ILE A 124 49.93 19.12 -33.10
CA ILE A 124 50.75 19.14 -34.34
C ILE A 124 51.65 17.87 -34.41
N ALA A 125 52.08 17.47 -35.62
CA ALA A 125 52.39 16.08 -36.01
C ALA A 125 53.87 15.69 -36.21
N SER A 126 54.14 14.37 -36.21
CA SER A 126 55.12 13.62 -37.04
C SER A 126 55.08 12.11 -36.68
N ALA A 127 55.29 11.10 -37.56
CA ALA A 127 55.27 11.00 -39.03
C ALA A 127 55.36 9.49 -39.44
N VAL A 128 54.71 9.06 -40.56
CA VAL A 128 55.03 7.85 -41.40
C VAL A 128 54.87 6.46 -40.71
N SER A 129 54.27 5.36 -41.23
CA SER A 129 53.69 4.88 -42.52
C SER A 129 52.91 3.57 -42.23
N ALA A 130 52.01 2.99 -43.05
CA ALA A 130 51.21 3.40 -44.23
C ALA A 130 50.22 2.23 -44.59
N SER A 131 49.31 2.47 -45.56
CA SER A 131 48.42 1.49 -46.27
C SER A 131 47.45 0.64 -45.42
N ALA A 132 46.12 0.81 -45.47
CA ALA A 132 45.18 0.58 -46.61
C ALA A 132 44.96 -0.92 -46.94
N ASN A 133 43.76 -1.44 -47.24
CA ASN A 133 42.45 -0.80 -47.42
C ASN A 133 41.28 -1.80 -47.20
N LEU A 134 40.04 -1.27 -47.17
CA LEU A 134 38.71 -1.93 -47.31
C LEU A 134 38.70 -3.28 -48.08
N THR A 135 37.88 -4.28 -47.74
CA THR A 135 36.42 -4.32 -48.05
C THR A 135 35.64 -5.46 -47.36
N THR A 136 34.31 -5.31 -47.31
CA THR A 136 33.29 -6.29 -46.91
C THR A 136 33.17 -7.53 -47.81
N THR A 137 32.95 -8.72 -47.24
CA THR A 137 32.07 -9.75 -47.87
C THR A 137 31.53 -10.75 -46.84
N SER A 138 30.27 -11.14 -47.00
CA SER A 138 29.54 -12.13 -46.20
C SER A 138 29.66 -13.56 -46.76
N ILE A 139 29.83 -14.57 -45.91
CA ILE A 139 29.52 -15.98 -46.24
C ILE A 139 28.86 -16.65 -45.02
N SER A 140 27.79 -17.40 -45.27
CA SER A 140 27.03 -18.22 -44.32
C SER A 140 27.33 -19.72 -44.45
N LEU A 141 26.83 -20.54 -43.52
CA LEU A 141 26.82 -22.03 -43.52
C LEU A 141 28.15 -22.66 -43.06
N SER A 142 28.20 -23.81 -42.36
CA SER A 142 27.15 -24.77 -41.96
C SER A 142 27.52 -25.55 -40.68
N THR A 143 26.51 -26.19 -40.09
CA THR A 143 26.59 -27.27 -39.10
C THR A 143 27.56 -28.42 -39.44
N ALA A 144 28.26 -28.98 -38.45
CA ALA A 144 28.43 -30.44 -38.25
C ALA A 144 29.13 -30.76 -36.90
N SER A 145 28.53 -31.64 -36.11
CA SER A 145 29.16 -32.26 -34.93
C SER A 145 30.03 -33.44 -35.34
N TYR A 146 31.16 -33.71 -34.66
CA TYR A 146 31.68 -35.08 -34.52
C TYR A 146 32.57 -35.29 -33.29
N PHE A 147 32.42 -36.45 -32.64
CA PHE A 147 33.27 -36.96 -31.56
C PHE A 147 34.66 -37.40 -32.07
N THR A 148 35.73 -37.28 -31.27
CA THR A 148 36.34 -38.43 -30.54
C THR A 148 37.64 -38.07 -29.81
N SER A 149 37.98 -38.87 -28.79
CA SER A 149 39.11 -38.76 -27.86
C SER A 149 40.44 -39.35 -28.37
N VAL A 150 41.56 -38.92 -27.78
CA VAL A 150 42.66 -39.84 -27.38
C VAL A 150 43.19 -39.43 -26.00
N ALA A 151 43.54 -40.41 -25.15
CA ALA A 151 44.00 -40.23 -23.77
C ALA A 151 45.45 -40.72 -23.55
N ASN A 152 46.08 -40.29 -22.45
CA ASN A 152 47.18 -40.99 -21.77
C ASN A 152 47.23 -40.52 -20.29
N THR A 153 46.86 -41.31 -19.28
CA THR A 153 47.49 -42.50 -18.62
C THR A 153 48.54 -42.16 -17.53
N THR A 154 48.72 -42.85 -16.38
CA THR A 154 47.88 -43.66 -15.44
C THR A 154 48.69 -43.95 -14.14
N ARG A 155 48.00 -44.34 -13.03
CA ARG A 155 48.41 -45.18 -11.85
C ARG A 155 48.67 -44.41 -10.53
N ALA A 156 48.33 -44.94 -9.34
CA ALA A 156 47.90 -46.31 -8.90
C ALA A 156 46.60 -46.22 -8.03
N LEU A 157 45.60 -47.14 -8.07
CA LEU A 157 45.51 -48.58 -7.66
C LEU A 157 45.70 -48.78 -6.12
N GLN A 158 44.91 -49.59 -5.37
CA GLN A 158 43.98 -50.69 -5.75
C GLN A 158 43.05 -51.18 -4.58
N SER A 159 42.07 -52.05 -4.92
CA SER A 159 41.29 -52.99 -4.06
C SER A 159 40.00 -52.49 -3.37
N LEU A 160 38.89 -53.24 -3.27
CA LEU A 160 38.46 -54.49 -3.97
C LEU A 160 36.91 -54.64 -3.92
N SER A 161 36.33 -55.50 -4.76
CA SER A 161 34.89 -55.57 -5.10
C SER A 161 34.13 -56.80 -4.58
N SER A 162 32.83 -56.66 -4.27
CA SER A 162 31.75 -57.69 -4.36
C SER A 162 30.44 -57.14 -3.72
N ALA A 163 29.21 -57.53 -4.04
CA ALA A 163 28.66 -58.50 -5.00
C ALA A 163 27.29 -58.00 -5.56
N ALA A 164 26.71 -58.72 -6.54
CA ALA A 164 25.39 -58.44 -7.10
C ALA A 164 24.29 -59.40 -6.56
N SER A 165 23.05 -58.90 -6.54
CA SER A 165 21.77 -59.65 -6.61
C SER A 165 21.53 -60.86 -5.70
N SER A 166 20.54 -60.77 -4.79
CA SER A 166 19.39 -61.71 -4.75
C SER A 166 18.37 -61.45 -3.61
N LEU A 167 17.13 -61.90 -3.88
CA LEU A 167 16.10 -62.38 -2.94
C LEU A 167 15.30 -61.39 -2.05
N SER A 168 14.10 -61.11 -2.55
CA SER A 168 12.86 -60.98 -1.80
C SER A 168 12.49 -62.23 -0.97
N SER A 169 12.02 -62.07 0.28
CA SER A 169 10.76 -62.67 0.81
C SER A 169 10.71 -62.66 2.35
N LEU A 170 9.56 -62.26 2.92
CA LEU A 170 8.91 -62.71 4.18
C LEU A 170 8.13 -61.58 4.89
N LEU A 171 6.83 -61.45 4.59
CA LEU A 171 5.75 -62.00 5.45
C LEU A 171 4.35 -61.61 4.94
N SER A 172 3.40 -62.51 5.14
CA SER A 172 2.00 -62.37 4.74
C SER A 172 1.06 -62.99 5.79
N SER A 173 -0.01 -62.29 6.18
CA SER A 173 -1.24 -62.83 6.78
C SER A 173 -2.34 -61.74 6.67
N ILE A 174 -3.45 -61.90 5.91
CA ILE A 174 -4.74 -62.53 6.32
C ILE A 174 -5.46 -61.66 7.39
N SER A 175 -6.69 -61.12 7.30
CA SER A 175 -7.93 -61.36 6.50
C SER A 175 -8.89 -60.12 6.62
N SER A 176 -10.04 -59.90 5.92
CA SER A 176 -10.69 -60.51 4.73
C SER A 176 -11.96 -59.74 4.23
N VAL A 177 -12.03 -59.46 2.93
CA VAL A 177 -13.15 -59.74 1.97
C VAL A 177 -14.61 -59.24 2.21
N ASN A 178 -15.09 -58.38 1.30
CA ASN A 178 -16.29 -58.54 0.42
C ASN A 178 -16.42 -57.28 -0.51
N ALA A 179 -16.33 -57.37 -1.85
CA ALA A 179 -17.39 -57.70 -2.84
C ALA A 179 -18.44 -56.57 -3.03
N THR A 180 -18.85 -56.06 -4.21
CA THR A 180 -18.53 -56.22 -5.67
C THR A 180 -19.22 -55.06 -6.44
N ILE A 181 -18.77 -54.64 -7.64
CA ILE A 181 -19.60 -54.35 -8.87
C ILE A 181 -18.82 -53.58 -9.99
N THR A 182 -18.68 -54.29 -11.11
CA THR A 182 -18.73 -53.92 -12.54
C THR A 182 -18.41 -52.49 -13.04
N LEU A 183 -17.43 -52.40 -13.96
CA LEU A 183 -17.36 -51.39 -15.03
C LEU A 183 -17.28 -52.10 -16.39
N THR A 184 -18.07 -51.65 -17.36
CA THR A 184 -18.06 -52.16 -18.74
C THR A 184 -17.41 -51.15 -19.69
N ASN A 185 -16.33 -51.55 -20.35
CA ASN A 185 -15.77 -50.85 -21.52
C ASN A 185 -16.13 -51.59 -22.81
N SER A 186 -16.46 -50.84 -23.86
CA SER A 186 -16.45 -51.34 -25.25
C SER A 186 -15.79 -50.29 -26.15
N VAL A 187 -14.56 -50.59 -26.57
CA VAL A 187 -13.84 -49.85 -27.61
C VAL A 187 -14.08 -50.55 -28.95
N SER A 188 -14.29 -49.79 -30.01
CA SER A 188 -14.18 -50.30 -31.39
C SER A 188 -13.10 -49.53 -32.13
N THR A 189 -12.20 -50.27 -32.77
CA THR A 189 -11.02 -49.77 -33.46
C THR A 189 -11.26 -49.69 -34.96
N THR A 190 -10.74 -48.65 -35.61
CA THR A 190 -10.27 -48.75 -37.00
C THR A 190 -9.04 -47.86 -37.18
N SER A 191 -8.10 -48.34 -38.00
CA SER A 191 -6.80 -47.73 -38.26
C SER A 191 -6.65 -47.44 -39.75
N PHE A 192 -6.02 -46.34 -40.14
CA PHE A 192 -5.44 -46.18 -41.47
C PHE A 192 -4.13 -45.39 -41.46
N VAL A 193 -3.28 -45.68 -42.44
CA VAL A 193 -1.88 -45.21 -42.57
C VAL A 193 -1.77 -44.24 -43.74
N GLY A 194 -0.92 -43.22 -43.64
CA GLY A 194 -0.55 -42.40 -44.81
C GLY A 194 0.29 -41.16 -44.50
N SER A 195 1.62 -41.25 -44.68
CA SER A 195 2.52 -40.09 -44.71
C SER A 195 2.70 -39.61 -46.16
N THR A 196 2.75 -38.29 -46.43
CA THR A 196 3.92 -37.59 -47.04
C THR A 196 3.67 -36.14 -47.51
N VAL A 197 4.58 -35.25 -47.07
CA VAL A 197 5.22 -34.13 -47.81
C VAL A 197 4.46 -32.82 -48.14
N LEU A 198 5.15 -31.72 -47.78
CA LEU A 198 4.94 -30.28 -48.00
C LEU A 198 4.86 -29.85 -49.50
N PRO A 199 4.44 -28.60 -49.78
CA PRO A 199 5.48 -27.59 -50.03
C PRO A 199 5.36 -26.29 -49.21
N THR A 200 6.49 -25.60 -49.12
CA THR A 200 6.71 -24.32 -48.42
C THR A 200 6.25 -23.10 -49.22
N SER A 201 5.81 -22.05 -48.54
CA SER A 201 6.26 -20.67 -48.82
C SER A 201 6.08 -19.77 -47.60
N ALA A 202 6.99 -18.83 -47.40
CA ALA A 202 6.97 -17.87 -46.29
C ALA A 202 6.86 -16.45 -46.84
N SER A 203 6.18 -15.56 -46.12
CA SER A 203 6.41 -14.11 -46.20
C SER A 203 5.86 -13.43 -44.95
N THR A 204 6.60 -12.43 -44.47
CA THR A 204 6.21 -11.48 -43.42
C THR A 204 5.16 -10.50 -43.93
N PRO A 205 4.55 -9.72 -43.03
CA PRO A 205 4.45 -8.29 -43.33
C PRO A 205 4.94 -7.40 -42.18
N THR A 206 5.78 -6.44 -42.56
CA THR A 206 6.10 -5.23 -41.78
C THR A 206 4.94 -4.24 -41.80
N ALA A 207 4.87 -3.38 -40.77
CA ALA A 207 3.90 -2.29 -40.68
C ALA A 207 4.16 -1.18 -41.72
N ALA A 208 3.07 -0.56 -42.22
CA ALA A 208 3.02 0.73 -42.91
C ALA A 208 1.54 1.24 -42.96
N PRO A 209 1.28 2.53 -43.25
CA PRO A 209 0.28 3.29 -42.49
C PRO A 209 -1.05 3.57 -43.23
N TYR A 210 -2.05 4.07 -42.50
CA TYR A 210 -3.26 4.69 -43.08
C TYR A 210 -3.31 6.21 -42.83
N PRO A 211 -3.92 7.00 -43.74
CA PRO A 211 -3.59 8.41 -43.90
C PRO A 211 -4.59 9.39 -43.27
N ALA A 212 -4.12 10.62 -43.06
CA ALA A 212 -4.96 11.77 -42.72
C ALA A 212 -5.82 12.21 -43.92
N ALA A 213 -7.07 12.61 -43.64
CA ALA A 213 -7.91 13.36 -44.59
C ALA A 213 -8.77 14.39 -43.85
N ASN A 214 -8.40 15.66 -43.96
CA ASN A 214 -9.28 16.78 -43.63
C ASN A 214 -10.39 16.89 -44.69
N SER A 215 -11.65 16.99 -44.28
CA SER A 215 -12.59 17.92 -44.93
C SER A 215 -13.77 18.26 -44.03
N THR A 216 -14.01 19.56 -43.89
CA THR A 216 -15.12 20.16 -43.16
C THR A 216 -16.43 20.09 -43.95
N THR A 217 -17.54 19.73 -43.30
CA THR A 217 -18.81 20.47 -43.53
C THR A 217 -19.72 20.43 -42.31
N VAL A 218 -20.36 21.56 -42.01
CA VAL A 218 -21.19 21.79 -40.82
C VAL A 218 -22.67 21.54 -41.14
N LEU A 219 -23.37 20.79 -40.30
CA LEU A 219 -24.84 20.82 -40.19
C LEU A 219 -25.24 20.82 -38.71
N ALA A 220 -26.13 21.74 -38.33
CA ALA A 220 -26.56 21.95 -36.95
C ALA A 220 -27.80 21.12 -36.58
N PRO A 221 -27.96 20.70 -35.30
CA PRO A 221 -29.23 20.16 -34.80
C PRO A 221 -30.22 21.29 -34.47
N SER A 222 -31.49 21.08 -34.79
CA SER A 222 -32.58 22.03 -34.53
C SER A 222 -33.12 21.87 -33.10
N ALA A 223 -33.22 22.95 -32.34
CA ALA A 223 -33.91 22.96 -31.05
C ALA A 223 -35.43 23.13 -31.24
N ILE A 224 -36.21 22.39 -30.45
CA ILE A 224 -37.65 22.60 -30.27
C ILE A 224 -37.87 23.15 -28.86
N SER A 225 -38.65 24.22 -28.73
CA SER A 225 -39.07 24.77 -27.43
C SER A 225 -40.49 25.32 -27.50
N SER A 226 -41.23 25.15 -26.41
CA SER A 226 -42.63 25.52 -26.27
C SER A 226 -42.83 26.88 -25.60
N LEU A 227 -43.66 27.69 -26.26
CA LEU A 227 -44.44 28.88 -25.82
C LEU A 227 -44.71 28.94 -24.29
N ILE A 228 -44.72 30.08 -23.59
CA ILE A 228 -45.64 31.25 -23.66
C ILE A 228 -45.01 32.47 -22.87
N PRO A 229 -45.40 33.76 -23.11
CA PRO A 229 -44.54 34.94 -22.88
C PRO A 229 -45.02 35.92 -21.78
N VAL A 230 -44.32 37.05 -21.58
CA VAL A 230 -44.88 38.42 -21.39
C VAL A 230 -43.80 39.49 -21.75
N GLN A 231 -44.22 40.76 -21.97
CA GLN A 231 -43.57 41.76 -22.83
C GLN A 231 -42.69 42.85 -22.16
N ASN A 232 -42.04 43.63 -23.05
CA ASN A 232 -41.60 45.05 -22.93
C ASN A 232 -40.28 45.33 -22.18
N SER A 233 -39.41 46.24 -22.65
CA SER A 233 -39.41 47.06 -23.89
C SER A 233 -38.06 47.76 -24.11
N THR A 234 -37.65 47.99 -25.37
CA THR A 234 -36.86 49.15 -25.91
C THR A 234 -35.58 49.63 -25.17
N SER A 235 -34.44 49.98 -25.81
CA SER A 235 -34.09 50.08 -27.23
C SER A 235 -32.60 50.45 -27.42
N LEU A 236 -32.02 50.04 -28.56
CA LEU A 236 -30.99 50.75 -29.36
C LEU A 236 -29.58 51.05 -28.76
N ASN A 237 -28.64 50.15 -29.15
CA ASN A 237 -27.33 50.40 -29.81
C ASN A 237 -27.13 51.78 -30.54
N PRO A 238 -25.90 52.22 -30.95
CA PRO A 238 -24.72 51.39 -31.28
C PRO A 238 -23.28 51.91 -31.02
N ALA A 239 -22.31 50.99 -31.18
CA ALA A 239 -20.97 51.12 -31.81
C ALA A 239 -19.83 51.96 -31.18
N GLY A 240 -18.62 51.39 -31.22
CA GLY A 240 -17.35 52.09 -30.92
C GLY A 240 -16.13 51.16 -30.77
N THR A 241 -15.58 50.64 -31.87
CA THR A 241 -14.37 49.79 -31.88
C THR A 241 -13.07 50.59 -31.67
N ALA A 242 -12.15 50.12 -30.81
CA ALA A 242 -10.70 50.01 -31.10
C ALA A 242 -9.89 49.43 -29.91
N SER A 243 -8.82 48.71 -30.22
CA SER A 243 -7.85 48.16 -29.25
C SER A 243 -6.65 49.09 -29.08
N SER A 244 -6.15 49.28 -27.85
CA SER A 244 -4.70 49.13 -27.54
C SER A 244 -4.34 49.34 -26.05
N LYS A 245 -3.51 48.42 -25.54
CA LYS A 245 -2.47 48.55 -24.48
C LYS A 245 -2.47 49.79 -23.57
N ALA A 246 -2.54 49.58 -22.24
CA ALA A 246 -1.36 49.63 -21.35
C ALA A 246 -1.72 49.45 -19.84
N PHE A 247 -0.78 48.86 -19.09
CA PHE A 247 -0.47 49.01 -17.65
C PHE A 247 -1.43 49.80 -16.74
N TYR A 248 -1.81 49.21 -15.59
CA TYR A 248 -1.40 49.63 -14.23
C TYR A 248 -1.68 48.44 -13.24
N PRO A 249 -1.02 48.37 -12.05
CA PRO A 249 -1.08 47.23 -11.16
C PRO A 249 -2.12 47.39 -10.03
N ALA A 250 -2.30 46.31 -9.28
CA ALA A 250 -2.76 46.19 -7.89
C ALA A 250 -3.60 47.34 -7.30
N ASN A 251 -4.84 47.02 -6.93
CA ASN A 251 -5.41 47.58 -5.71
C ASN A 251 -6.28 46.56 -4.96
N SER A 252 -6.16 46.57 -3.64
CA SER A 252 -6.84 45.65 -2.74
C SER A 252 -8.34 45.93 -2.63
N THR A 253 -9.16 44.88 -2.66
CA THR A 253 -10.51 44.93 -2.08
C THR A 253 -10.72 43.75 -1.14
N THR A 254 -10.61 44.03 0.15
CA THR A 254 -11.20 43.24 1.22
C THR A 254 -12.70 43.03 0.94
N SER A 255 -13.15 41.78 0.84
CA SER A 255 -14.56 41.42 1.06
C SER A 255 -14.63 40.57 2.32
N GLY A 256 -15.41 41.04 3.29
CA GLY A 256 -15.55 40.36 4.57
C GLY A 256 -16.27 39.02 4.42
N PHE A 257 -15.75 37.99 5.09
CA PHE A 257 -16.47 36.73 5.26
C PHE A 257 -17.74 36.99 6.06
N LEU A 258 -18.89 36.85 5.41
CA LEU A 258 -20.15 36.64 6.11
C LEU A 258 -20.07 35.27 6.78
N THR A 259 -20.24 35.24 8.09
CA THR A 259 -20.31 34.02 8.91
C THR A 259 -21.61 33.26 8.61
N GLY A 260 -21.65 32.60 7.46
CA GLY A 260 -22.65 31.60 7.15
C GLY A 260 -22.27 30.29 7.83
N THR A 261 -23.03 29.90 8.86
CA THR A 261 -22.95 28.54 9.42
C THR A 261 -23.40 27.55 8.36
N ALA A 262 -22.46 27.01 7.60
CA ALA A 262 -22.70 25.90 6.69
C ALA A 262 -23.08 24.67 7.54
N SER A 263 -24.38 24.42 7.68
CA SER A 263 -24.85 23.17 8.23
C SER A 263 -24.49 22.08 7.24
N ASN A 264 -23.45 21.30 7.54
CA ASN A 264 -23.10 20.08 6.82
C ASN A 264 -24.19 19.02 7.02
N THR A 265 -25.35 19.22 6.41
CA THR A 265 -26.32 18.15 6.19
C THR A 265 -25.75 17.25 5.09
N LYS A 266 -24.87 16.32 5.48
CA LYS A 266 -24.56 15.13 4.67
C LYS A 266 -25.88 14.55 4.18
N MET A 267 -25.97 14.21 2.90
CA MET A 267 -27.25 13.94 2.28
C MET A 267 -27.94 12.77 3.00
N ALA A 268 -29.22 12.94 3.35
CA ALA A 268 -30.05 11.80 3.73
C ALA A 268 -30.02 10.78 2.57
N PRO A 269 -30.00 9.46 2.84
CA PRO A 269 -29.82 8.46 1.80
C PRO A 269 -30.77 8.72 0.63
N THR A 270 -30.20 8.82 -0.58
CA THR A 270 -30.93 8.93 -1.85
C THR A 270 -32.15 8.03 -1.81
N ALA A 271 -33.33 8.60 -2.06
CA ALA A 271 -34.61 7.91 -1.90
C ALA A 271 -34.54 6.48 -2.45
N ALA A 272 -34.78 5.51 -1.58
CA ALA A 272 -34.59 4.10 -1.88
C ALA A 272 -35.28 3.75 -3.20
N VAL A 273 -34.53 3.13 -4.11
CA VAL A 273 -35.12 2.63 -5.35
C VAL A 273 -36.11 1.53 -4.95
N SER A 274 -37.38 1.68 -5.32
CA SER A 274 -38.41 0.73 -4.93
C SER A 274 -38.20 -0.62 -5.62
N VAL A 275 -37.38 -1.48 -5.02
CA VAL A 275 -37.12 -2.85 -5.47
C VAL A 275 -38.42 -3.66 -5.44
N SER A 276 -38.56 -4.63 -6.34
CA SER A 276 -39.75 -5.50 -6.37
C SER A 276 -39.90 -6.30 -5.05
N PRO A 277 -41.13 -6.50 -4.53
CA PRO A 277 -41.39 -7.04 -3.18
C PRO A 277 -41.04 -8.54 -2.98
N ASN A 278 -40.33 -9.18 -3.89
CA ASN A 278 -39.94 -10.60 -3.80
C ASN A 278 -38.66 -10.85 -2.99
N VAL A 279 -37.89 -9.80 -2.66
CA VAL A 279 -36.54 -9.92 -2.07
C VAL A 279 -36.59 -10.40 -0.61
N SER A 280 -37.68 -10.17 0.12
CA SER A 280 -37.76 -10.41 1.58
C SER A 280 -37.95 -11.89 2.01
N SER A 281 -37.54 -12.88 1.21
CA SER A 281 -37.65 -14.30 1.59
C SER A 281 -36.33 -15.05 1.40
N GLY A 282 -35.91 -15.81 2.42
CA GLY A 282 -34.71 -16.66 2.32
C GLY A 282 -34.80 -17.72 1.20
N SER A 283 -36.02 -18.07 0.77
CA SER A 283 -36.26 -18.89 -0.41
C SER A 283 -35.83 -18.23 -1.72
N TYR A 284 -35.88 -16.89 -1.84
CA TYR A 284 -35.49 -16.17 -3.05
C TYR A 284 -33.99 -16.35 -3.32
N CYS A 285 -33.15 -16.05 -2.31
CA CYS A 285 -31.69 -16.19 -2.39
C CYS A 285 -31.24 -17.58 -2.85
N SER A 286 -31.73 -18.66 -2.21
CA SER A 286 -31.35 -20.02 -2.62
C SER A 286 -31.95 -20.45 -3.95
N SER A 287 -33.11 -19.91 -4.35
CA SER A 287 -33.70 -20.19 -5.68
C SER A 287 -32.96 -19.50 -6.84
N MET A 288 -32.31 -18.36 -6.57
CA MET A 288 -31.57 -17.61 -7.58
C MET A 288 -30.42 -18.42 -8.20
N CYS A 289 -29.78 -19.29 -7.43
CA CYS A 289 -28.61 -20.07 -7.85
C CYS A 289 -28.79 -20.82 -9.18
N SER A 290 -29.99 -21.36 -9.43
CA SER A 290 -30.32 -22.07 -10.68
C SER A 290 -30.80 -21.18 -11.82
N SER A 291 -30.97 -19.87 -11.58
CA SER A 291 -31.44 -18.88 -12.56
C SER A 291 -30.39 -17.86 -12.99
N LEU A 292 -29.27 -17.75 -12.26
CA LEU A 292 -28.15 -16.90 -12.66
C LEU A 292 -27.59 -17.34 -14.00
N SER A 293 -27.44 -16.37 -14.89
CA SER A 293 -26.82 -16.52 -16.21
C SER A 293 -25.69 -15.50 -16.36
N PHE A 294 -24.65 -15.86 -17.10
CA PHE A 294 -23.48 -15.01 -17.28
C PHE A 294 -23.18 -14.83 -18.76
N ASN A 295 -22.98 -13.57 -19.16
CA ASN A 295 -22.49 -13.15 -20.46
C ASN A 295 -21.25 -12.27 -20.22
N THR A 296 -20.19 -12.91 -19.75
CA THR A 296 -18.87 -12.37 -19.41
C THR A 296 -17.82 -12.97 -20.34
N GLU A 297 -16.63 -12.36 -20.46
CA GLU A 297 -15.52 -13.00 -21.19
C GLU A 297 -15.11 -14.33 -20.53
N TYR A 298 -15.12 -14.33 -19.19
CA TYR A 298 -14.69 -15.45 -18.36
C TYR A 298 -15.83 -16.42 -18.05
N ALA A 299 -15.55 -17.73 -18.13
CA ALA A 299 -16.54 -18.76 -17.85
C ALA A 299 -16.85 -18.83 -16.35
N THR A 300 -18.06 -18.42 -15.98
CA THR A 300 -18.49 -18.27 -14.58
C THR A 300 -19.43 -19.40 -14.15
N SER A 301 -19.15 -20.01 -12.98
CA SER A 301 -19.95 -21.08 -12.38
C SER A 301 -20.43 -20.67 -10.98
N VAL A 302 -21.72 -20.88 -10.70
CA VAL A 302 -22.28 -20.65 -9.37
C VAL A 302 -21.94 -21.82 -8.44
N VAL A 303 -21.36 -21.53 -7.28
CA VAL A 303 -21.00 -22.52 -6.26
C VAL A 303 -22.10 -22.66 -5.22
N SER A 304 -22.63 -21.54 -4.70
CA SER A 304 -23.70 -21.54 -3.70
C SER A 304 -24.40 -20.18 -3.57
N CYS A 305 -25.62 -20.18 -3.02
CA CYS A 305 -26.40 -18.99 -2.70
C CYS A 305 -27.06 -19.20 -1.33
N GLN A 306 -26.64 -18.42 -0.35
CA GLN A 306 -26.99 -18.59 1.05
C GLN A 306 -27.53 -17.28 1.63
N ALA A 307 -28.75 -17.31 2.16
CA ALA A 307 -29.24 -16.22 3.01
C ALA A 307 -28.52 -16.28 4.36
N ILE A 308 -27.93 -15.17 4.78
CA ILE A 308 -27.25 -15.02 6.08
C ILE A 308 -27.90 -13.83 6.81
N PRO A 309 -28.66 -14.08 7.88
CA PRO A 309 -29.16 -13.06 8.79
C PRO A 309 -28.11 -12.11 9.36
N ALA A 310 -28.53 -10.88 9.64
CA ALA A 310 -27.77 -9.86 10.34
C ALA A 310 -27.21 -10.39 11.67
N ASN A 311 -25.97 -10.05 11.95
CA ASN A 311 -25.22 -10.42 13.16
C ASN A 311 -25.01 -11.93 13.35
N GLN A 312 -25.25 -12.76 12.32
CA GLN A 312 -24.91 -14.18 12.36
C GLN A 312 -23.42 -14.40 12.02
N SER A 313 -22.64 -14.80 13.02
CA SER A 313 -21.28 -15.33 12.79
C SER A 313 -21.33 -16.58 11.93
N THR A 314 -20.66 -16.54 10.79
CA THR A 314 -20.61 -17.61 9.78
C THR A 314 -19.16 -18.01 9.53
N ALA A 315 -18.90 -19.31 9.43
CA ALA A 315 -17.57 -19.84 9.14
C ALA A 315 -17.11 -19.49 7.72
N LEU A 316 -15.82 -19.21 7.57
CA LEU A 316 -15.21 -19.01 6.27
C LEU A 316 -15.13 -20.31 5.45
N PRO A 317 -15.09 -20.22 4.11
CA PRO A 317 -14.78 -21.37 3.25
C PRO A 317 -13.45 -21.99 3.66
N ALA A 318 -13.35 -23.32 3.63
CA ALA A 318 -12.16 -24.04 4.12
C ALA A 318 -10.85 -23.57 3.47
N GLY A 319 -10.86 -23.22 2.17
CA GLY A 319 -9.70 -22.68 1.46
C GLY A 319 -9.25 -21.32 2.00
N GLN A 320 -10.18 -20.39 2.22
CA GLN A 320 -9.92 -19.06 2.77
C GLN A 320 -9.46 -19.14 4.24
N ALA A 321 -10.08 -20.02 5.04
CA ALA A 321 -9.63 -20.28 6.41
C ALA A 321 -8.21 -20.90 6.45
N SER A 322 -7.88 -21.82 5.52
CA SER A 322 -6.53 -22.39 5.42
C SER A 322 -5.46 -21.39 4.95
N ALA A 323 -5.85 -20.38 4.17
CA ALA A 323 -4.99 -19.26 3.77
C ALA A 323 -4.84 -18.18 4.86
N GLN A 324 -5.38 -18.42 6.06
CA GLN A 324 -5.34 -17.50 7.20
C GLN A 324 -6.10 -16.18 6.99
N CYS A 325 -7.09 -16.15 6.09
CA CYS A 325 -7.99 -15.01 5.84
C CYS A 325 -8.99 -14.74 6.99
N GLY A 326 -8.70 -15.20 8.20
CA GLY A 326 -9.63 -15.31 9.34
C GLY A 326 -10.24 -16.71 9.49
N THR A 327 -11.26 -16.81 10.34
CA THR A 327 -12.00 -18.07 10.59
C THR A 327 -13.52 -17.93 10.44
N THR A 328 -14.04 -16.74 10.71
CA THR A 328 -15.46 -16.39 10.62
C THR A 328 -15.62 -14.96 10.12
N PHE A 329 -16.82 -14.64 9.64
CA PHE A 329 -17.27 -13.29 9.36
C PHE A 329 -18.66 -13.07 9.97
N THR A 330 -19.07 -11.82 10.14
CA THR A 330 -20.40 -11.47 10.65
C THR A 330 -20.92 -10.24 9.90
N PRO A 331 -21.93 -10.35 9.02
CA PRO A 331 -22.52 -9.20 8.36
C PRO A 331 -23.44 -8.45 9.33
N GLN A 332 -23.46 -7.12 9.29
CA GLN A 332 -24.28 -6.28 10.15
C GLN A 332 -25.75 -6.18 9.69
N VAL A 333 -26.04 -6.62 8.47
CA VAL A 333 -27.37 -6.64 7.83
C VAL A 333 -27.66 -8.04 7.26
N ASP A 334 -28.93 -8.36 7.00
CA ASP A 334 -29.28 -9.58 6.26
C ASP A 334 -28.68 -9.50 4.86
N ILE A 335 -28.02 -10.55 4.39
CA ILE A 335 -27.47 -10.64 3.04
C ILE A 335 -27.92 -11.93 2.33
N CYS A 336 -28.02 -11.86 1.00
CA CYS A 336 -27.84 -13.02 0.15
C CYS A 336 -26.37 -13.09 -0.28
N ARG A 337 -25.66 -14.11 0.21
CA ARG A 337 -24.28 -14.42 -0.17
C ARG A 337 -24.30 -15.36 -1.37
N VAL A 338 -23.85 -14.87 -2.52
CA VAL A 338 -23.62 -15.68 -3.73
C VAL A 338 -22.13 -15.96 -3.84
N THR A 339 -21.74 -17.23 -3.95
CA THR A 339 -20.35 -17.65 -4.19
C THR A 339 -20.20 -18.15 -5.62
N LEU A 340 -19.18 -17.67 -6.32
CA LEU A 340 -18.87 -18.06 -7.70
C LEU A 340 -17.43 -18.61 -7.80
N SER A 341 -17.19 -19.38 -8.86
CA SER A 341 -15.86 -19.68 -9.38
C SER A 341 -15.81 -19.19 -10.82
N VAL A 342 -14.84 -18.34 -11.13
CA VAL A 342 -14.67 -17.72 -12.44
C VAL A 342 -13.37 -18.23 -13.06
N ALA A 343 -13.44 -18.90 -14.21
CA ALA A 343 -12.28 -19.46 -14.88
C ALA A 343 -11.54 -18.37 -15.68
N THR A 344 -10.33 -18.03 -15.24
CA THR A 344 -9.52 -16.91 -15.72
C THR A 344 -8.58 -17.32 -16.86
N SER A 345 -7.93 -18.48 -16.76
CA SER A 345 -7.14 -19.08 -17.85
C SER A 345 -6.91 -20.57 -17.62
N GLY A 346 -6.98 -21.40 -18.66
CA GLY A 346 -6.64 -22.83 -18.58
C GLY A 346 -7.38 -23.59 -17.46
N THR A 347 -6.68 -23.89 -16.36
CA THR A 347 -7.24 -24.48 -15.13
C THR A 347 -7.28 -23.51 -13.93
N ALA A 348 -6.73 -22.30 -14.07
CA ALA A 348 -6.80 -21.24 -13.08
C ALA A 348 -8.24 -20.72 -12.96
N ASN A 349 -8.60 -20.36 -11.73
CA ASN A 349 -9.91 -19.81 -11.41
C ASN A 349 -9.79 -18.95 -10.17
N THR A 350 -10.58 -17.87 -10.13
CA THR A 350 -10.77 -17.08 -8.91
C THR A 350 -12.02 -17.54 -8.16
N TYR A 351 -11.89 -17.60 -6.84
CA TYR A 351 -12.99 -17.68 -5.90
C TYR A 351 -13.47 -16.26 -5.63
N MET A 352 -14.77 -16.02 -5.79
CA MET A 352 -15.35 -14.72 -5.48
C MET A 352 -16.71 -14.84 -4.79
N GLU A 353 -17.08 -13.77 -4.12
CA GLU A 353 -18.36 -13.62 -3.44
C GLU A 353 -19.05 -12.30 -3.81
N VAL A 354 -20.37 -12.36 -3.87
CA VAL A 354 -21.23 -11.18 -3.96
C VAL A 354 -22.16 -11.20 -2.75
N TRP A 355 -22.12 -10.15 -1.94
CA TRP A 355 -23.02 -9.99 -0.79
C TRP A 355 -24.06 -8.93 -1.12
N LEU A 356 -25.31 -9.37 -1.14
CA LEU A 356 -26.45 -8.59 -1.60
C LEU A 356 -27.33 -8.27 -0.39
N PRO A 357 -27.34 -7.02 0.12
CA PRO A 357 -28.22 -6.61 1.21
C PRO A 357 -29.69 -6.98 0.96
N ASN A 358 -30.30 -7.69 1.90
CA ASN A 358 -31.55 -8.42 1.71
C ASN A 358 -32.64 -8.09 2.76
N ASN A 359 -32.43 -7.07 3.60
CA ASN A 359 -33.35 -6.72 4.70
C ASN A 359 -34.59 -5.90 4.28
N GLY A 360 -35.02 -6.00 3.01
CA GLY A 360 -36.22 -5.34 2.47
C GLY A 360 -35.97 -4.65 1.13
N THR A 361 -36.95 -3.90 0.64
CA THR A 361 -36.86 -3.21 -0.67
C THR A 361 -35.99 -1.96 -0.66
N GLU A 362 -35.55 -1.50 0.51
CA GLU A 362 -34.62 -0.37 0.70
C GLU A 362 -33.21 -0.82 1.09
N ALA A 363 -32.98 -2.14 1.19
CA ALA A 363 -31.71 -2.75 1.61
C ALA A 363 -30.53 -2.35 0.72
N TRP A 364 -30.78 -2.28 -0.58
CA TRP A 364 -29.80 -1.97 -1.59
C TRP A 364 -30.00 -0.56 -2.14
N ASN A 365 -28.92 0.21 -2.10
CA ASN A 365 -28.92 1.62 -2.49
C ASN A 365 -28.73 1.85 -4.01
N GLY A 366 -28.69 0.77 -4.81
CA GLY A 366 -28.50 0.81 -6.26
C GLY A 366 -27.04 0.77 -6.73
N ARG A 367 -26.08 0.56 -5.82
CA ARG A 367 -24.63 0.61 -6.09
C ARG A 367 -23.94 -0.73 -5.87
N THR A 368 -22.93 -1.04 -6.67
CA THR A 368 -21.95 -2.11 -6.36
C THR A 368 -20.69 -1.51 -5.73
N LEU A 369 -19.99 -2.25 -4.87
CA LEU A 369 -18.67 -1.85 -4.38
C LEU A 369 -17.75 -3.06 -4.26
N SER A 370 -16.61 -3.01 -4.95
CA SER A 370 -15.60 -4.07 -4.92
C SER A 370 -14.50 -3.82 -3.87
N THR A 371 -14.24 -4.82 -3.02
CA THR A 371 -13.26 -4.79 -1.92
C THR A 371 -12.00 -5.57 -2.27
N ASP A 372 -10.85 -5.16 -1.76
CA ASP A 372 -9.51 -5.53 -2.24
C ASP A 372 -8.92 -6.88 -1.77
N ASN A 373 -7.60 -7.02 -1.98
CA ASN A 373 -6.67 -8.02 -1.43
C ASN A 373 -5.47 -7.28 -0.80
N GLY A 374 -4.65 -7.97 0.02
CA GLY A 374 -3.57 -7.34 0.80
C GLY A 374 -2.25 -8.11 0.79
N GLY A 375 -1.13 -7.42 0.58
CA GLY A 375 0.17 -8.08 0.35
C GLY A 375 0.08 -9.04 -0.84
N ALA A 376 0.75 -10.19 -0.75
CA ALA A 376 0.64 -11.29 -1.71
C ALA A 376 -0.47 -12.30 -1.35
N ASN A 377 -1.50 -11.90 -0.59
CA ASN A 377 -2.59 -12.80 -0.20
C ASN A 377 -3.54 -13.14 -1.33
N GLY A 378 -4.19 -14.29 -1.17
CA GLY A 378 -5.36 -14.71 -1.91
C GLY A 378 -6.59 -14.71 -1.01
N CYS A 379 -6.89 -13.57 -0.37
CA CYS A 379 -7.98 -13.45 0.60
C CYS A 379 -9.06 -12.48 0.15
N VAL A 380 -10.32 -12.93 0.18
CA VAL A 380 -11.49 -12.05 0.13
C VAL A 380 -11.50 -11.20 1.40
N HIS A 381 -11.62 -9.88 1.27
CA HIS A 381 -11.54 -8.97 2.42
C HIS A 381 -12.89 -8.84 3.16
N TYR A 382 -13.26 -9.90 3.88
CA TYR A 382 -14.56 -10.07 4.55
C TYR A 382 -14.99 -8.94 5.50
N VAL A 383 -14.03 -8.27 6.15
CA VAL A 383 -14.29 -7.15 7.05
C VAL A 383 -14.85 -5.95 6.27
N ASP A 384 -14.27 -5.67 5.09
CA ASP A 384 -14.73 -4.59 4.22
C ASP A 384 -16.02 -4.99 3.49
N MET A 385 -16.19 -6.25 3.08
CA MET A 385 -17.46 -6.72 2.52
C MET A 385 -18.63 -6.54 3.49
N ALA A 386 -18.42 -6.84 4.78
CA ALA A 386 -19.41 -6.61 5.83
C ALA A 386 -19.73 -5.12 5.98
N TYR A 387 -18.68 -4.30 6.10
CA TYR A 387 -18.80 -2.84 6.18
C TYR A 387 -19.59 -2.25 5.00
N VAL A 388 -19.21 -2.51 3.75
CA VAL A 388 -19.86 -1.89 2.59
C VAL A 388 -21.27 -2.44 2.33
N SER A 389 -21.52 -3.71 2.67
CA SER A 389 -22.90 -4.25 2.70
C SER A 389 -23.76 -3.55 3.74
N SER A 390 -23.21 -3.18 4.90
CA SER A 390 -23.93 -2.42 5.94
C SER A 390 -24.30 -0.99 5.50
N LEU A 391 -23.55 -0.42 4.54
CA LEU A 391 -23.87 0.85 3.87
C LEU A 391 -24.87 0.69 2.69
N GLY A 392 -25.39 -0.52 2.48
CA GLY A 392 -26.38 -0.84 1.45
C GLY A 392 -25.81 -1.06 0.04
N PHE A 393 -24.51 -1.24 -0.13
CA PHE A 393 -23.91 -1.62 -1.41
C PHE A 393 -24.03 -3.13 -1.63
N ALA A 394 -24.15 -3.55 -2.89
CA ALA A 394 -23.85 -4.93 -3.25
C ALA A 394 -22.32 -5.11 -3.26
N ALA A 395 -21.78 -5.78 -2.24
CA ALA A 395 -20.34 -5.95 -2.09
C ALA A 395 -19.82 -7.08 -2.98
N ILE A 396 -18.69 -6.86 -3.64
CA ILE A 396 -18.02 -7.85 -4.49
C ILE A 396 -16.60 -8.05 -3.94
N GLY A 397 -16.20 -9.28 -3.65
CA GLY A 397 -14.86 -9.60 -3.16
C GLY A 397 -14.33 -10.88 -3.79
N ASP A 398 -13.07 -10.89 -4.18
CA ASP A 398 -12.40 -12.03 -4.82
C ASP A 398 -11.08 -12.37 -4.14
N ASN A 399 -10.50 -13.52 -4.49
CA ASN A 399 -9.28 -14.05 -3.89
C ASN A 399 -8.01 -13.84 -4.73
N GLY A 400 -8.00 -12.95 -5.73
CA GLY A 400 -6.82 -12.74 -6.59
C GLY A 400 -6.35 -14.01 -7.34
N GLY A 401 -7.24 -14.98 -7.57
CA GLY A 401 -6.95 -16.22 -8.30
C GLY A 401 -6.28 -17.34 -7.48
N HIS A 402 -6.04 -17.16 -6.18
CA HIS A 402 -5.34 -18.16 -5.36
C HIS A 402 -5.71 -18.08 -3.86
N ASN A 403 -5.13 -18.92 -3.01
CA ASN A 403 -5.37 -18.91 -1.56
C ASN A 403 -4.00 -18.94 -0.85
N SER A 404 -3.59 -17.82 -0.25
CA SER A 404 -2.29 -17.63 0.42
C SER A 404 -2.40 -16.56 1.52
N SER A 405 -1.40 -16.48 2.40
CA SER A 405 -1.27 -15.40 3.39
C SER A 405 -0.57 -14.16 2.79
N ALA A 406 -0.68 -13.01 3.44
CA ALA A 406 -0.18 -11.72 2.91
C ALA A 406 1.33 -11.65 2.65
N PHE A 407 2.13 -12.53 3.26
CA PHE A 407 3.58 -12.56 3.11
C PHE A 407 4.10 -13.89 2.51
N ASP A 408 3.20 -14.70 1.94
CA ASP A 408 3.54 -15.94 1.23
C ASP A 408 3.36 -15.73 -0.28
N GLY A 409 4.47 -15.46 -0.98
CA GLY A 409 4.51 -15.35 -2.44
C GLY A 409 4.85 -16.68 -3.13
N GLY A 410 4.89 -17.81 -2.40
CA GLY A 410 5.32 -19.11 -2.92
C GLY A 410 4.49 -19.62 -4.11
N TRP A 411 3.28 -19.11 -4.29
CA TRP A 411 2.39 -19.39 -5.41
C TRP A 411 2.83 -18.78 -6.74
N MET A 412 3.73 -17.78 -6.74
CA MET A 412 4.25 -17.11 -7.95
C MET A 412 5.18 -18.02 -8.76
N TYR A 413 5.90 -18.93 -8.08
CA TYR A 413 6.88 -19.83 -8.70
C TYR A 413 6.24 -20.71 -9.77
N PHE A 414 6.83 -20.70 -10.97
CA PHE A 414 6.42 -21.44 -12.15
C PHE A 414 4.98 -21.18 -12.63
N ASN A 415 4.34 -20.07 -12.20
CA ASN A 415 2.91 -19.83 -12.40
C ASN A 415 2.57 -18.37 -12.75
N ASN A 416 2.93 -17.94 -13.96
CA ASN A 416 2.60 -16.59 -14.44
C ASN A 416 1.09 -16.32 -14.53
N GLU A 417 0.27 -17.35 -14.72
CA GLU A 417 -1.20 -17.16 -14.79
C GLU A 417 -1.79 -16.72 -13.44
N ALA A 418 -1.26 -17.22 -12.31
CA ALA A 418 -1.65 -16.71 -10.99
C ALA A 418 -1.15 -15.28 -10.76
N ILE A 419 0.01 -14.90 -11.32
CA ILE A 419 0.53 -13.53 -11.25
C ILE A 419 -0.41 -12.58 -12.01
N LEU A 420 -0.83 -12.94 -13.22
CA LEU A 420 -1.80 -12.17 -14.01
C LEU A 420 -3.16 -12.06 -13.31
N ASP A 421 -3.61 -13.13 -12.65
CA ASP A 421 -4.86 -13.14 -11.88
C ASP A 421 -4.80 -12.17 -10.69
N TRP A 422 -3.75 -12.25 -9.87
CA TRP A 422 -3.55 -11.39 -8.70
C TRP A 422 -3.30 -9.91 -9.08
N ALA A 423 -2.55 -9.67 -10.17
CA ALA A 423 -2.23 -8.33 -10.64
C ALA A 423 -3.45 -7.57 -11.18
N TYR A 424 -4.36 -8.25 -11.91
CA TYR A 424 -5.56 -7.61 -12.45
C TYR A 424 -6.71 -8.56 -12.85
N ARG A 425 -6.41 -9.76 -13.36
CA ARG A 425 -7.40 -10.50 -14.18
C ARG A 425 -8.52 -11.12 -13.34
N ALA A 426 -8.21 -11.63 -12.16
CA ALA A 426 -9.24 -12.12 -11.23
C ALA A 426 -10.18 -10.99 -10.79
N ARG A 427 -9.61 -9.80 -10.55
CA ARG A 427 -10.35 -8.59 -10.16
C ARG A 427 -11.35 -8.19 -11.23
N HIS A 428 -10.89 -7.94 -12.46
CA HIS A 428 -11.76 -7.53 -13.56
C HIS A 428 -12.87 -8.56 -13.83
N ALA A 429 -12.50 -9.85 -13.93
CA ALA A 429 -13.45 -10.95 -14.13
C ALA A 429 -14.52 -11.02 -13.02
N SER A 430 -14.14 -10.74 -11.77
CA SER A 430 -15.05 -10.74 -10.62
C SER A 430 -15.96 -9.52 -10.58
N VAL A 431 -15.50 -8.36 -11.07
CA VAL A 431 -16.33 -7.16 -11.24
C VAL A 431 -17.41 -7.41 -12.30
N GLU A 432 -17.05 -7.94 -13.46
CA GLU A 432 -18.01 -8.29 -14.51
C GLU A 432 -19.10 -9.25 -14.00
N ALA A 433 -18.68 -10.38 -13.39
CA ALA A 433 -19.60 -11.39 -12.89
C ALA A 433 -20.45 -10.85 -11.72
N GLY A 434 -19.86 -10.09 -10.80
CA GLY A 434 -20.54 -9.54 -9.62
C GLY A 434 -21.59 -8.49 -9.96
N LYS A 435 -21.34 -7.64 -10.97
CA LYS A 435 -22.35 -6.75 -11.56
C LYS A 435 -23.54 -7.54 -12.11
N GLN A 436 -23.28 -8.61 -12.88
CA GLN A 436 -24.37 -9.43 -13.45
C GLN A 436 -25.18 -10.19 -12.40
N VAL A 437 -24.56 -10.66 -11.30
CA VAL A 437 -25.30 -11.21 -10.15
C VAL A 437 -26.20 -10.15 -9.52
N THR A 438 -25.66 -8.96 -9.27
CA THR A 438 -26.40 -7.84 -8.66
C THR A 438 -27.62 -7.46 -9.49
N ASP A 439 -27.43 -7.27 -10.79
CA ASP A 439 -28.49 -6.85 -11.71
C ASP A 439 -29.62 -7.88 -11.82
N GLN A 440 -29.27 -9.17 -11.83
CA GLN A 440 -30.24 -10.27 -11.84
C GLN A 440 -30.97 -10.40 -10.49
N PHE A 441 -30.29 -10.22 -9.36
CA PHE A 441 -30.88 -10.32 -8.02
C PHE A 441 -31.90 -9.24 -7.72
N TYR A 442 -31.62 -7.98 -8.08
CA TYR A 442 -32.56 -6.88 -7.85
C TYR A 442 -33.53 -6.65 -9.02
N GLY A 443 -33.34 -7.38 -10.14
CA GLY A 443 -34.17 -7.26 -11.34
C GLY A 443 -34.04 -5.91 -12.06
N GLN A 444 -32.98 -5.16 -11.77
CA GLN A 444 -32.68 -3.84 -12.31
C GLN A 444 -31.16 -3.64 -12.33
N ALA A 445 -30.64 -2.92 -13.32
CA ALA A 445 -29.22 -2.61 -13.39
C ALA A 445 -28.77 -1.73 -12.20
N HIS A 446 -27.58 -2.01 -11.67
CA HIS A 446 -26.85 -1.09 -10.81
C HIS A 446 -26.65 0.27 -11.51
N LYS A 447 -26.69 1.36 -10.73
CA LYS A 447 -26.55 2.73 -11.24
C LYS A 447 -25.10 3.19 -11.30
N TYR A 448 -24.31 2.76 -10.32
CA TYR A 448 -22.93 3.15 -10.12
C TYR A 448 -22.14 1.97 -9.53
N SER A 449 -20.85 1.91 -9.86
CA SER A 449 -19.92 0.91 -9.35
C SER A 449 -18.70 1.58 -8.70
N TYR A 450 -18.32 1.10 -7.51
CA TYR A 450 -17.26 1.69 -6.71
C TYR A 450 -16.15 0.67 -6.37
N TYR A 451 -14.96 1.17 -6.08
CA TYR A 451 -13.85 0.37 -5.57
C TYR A 451 -13.31 0.95 -4.26
N LEU A 452 -13.02 0.07 -3.29
CA LEU A 452 -12.30 0.40 -2.07
C LEU A 452 -11.12 -0.56 -1.94
N GLY A 453 -9.91 -0.02 -1.87
CA GLY A 453 -8.73 -0.80 -1.55
C GLY A 453 -7.55 0.01 -1.05
N CYS A 454 -6.67 -0.67 -0.31
CA CYS A 454 -5.45 -0.12 0.24
C CYS A 454 -4.28 -1.09 0.07
N SER A 455 -3.02 -0.62 0.11
CA SER A 455 -1.84 -1.47 -0.13
C SER A 455 -1.85 -2.09 -1.54
N THR A 456 -1.79 -3.43 -1.66
CA THR A 456 -2.09 -4.16 -2.90
C THR A 456 -3.43 -3.76 -3.50
N GLY A 457 -4.47 -3.53 -2.69
CA GLY A 457 -5.73 -2.98 -3.16
C GLY A 457 -5.62 -1.60 -3.80
N GLY A 458 -4.78 -0.73 -3.25
CA GLY A 458 -4.47 0.55 -3.88
C GLY A 458 -3.80 0.37 -5.25
N GLN A 459 -2.90 -0.62 -5.37
CA GLN A 459 -2.27 -1.00 -6.66
C GLN A 459 -3.29 -1.56 -7.66
N GLN A 460 -4.22 -2.42 -7.21
CA GLN A 460 -5.28 -3.02 -8.04
C GLN A 460 -6.27 -1.95 -8.53
N GLY A 461 -6.68 -1.02 -7.66
CA GLY A 461 -7.54 0.12 -8.02
C GLY A 461 -6.88 1.03 -9.06
N LEU A 462 -5.58 1.31 -8.91
CA LEU A 462 -4.81 2.03 -9.94
C LEU A 462 -4.70 1.22 -11.24
N HIS A 463 -4.56 -0.10 -11.17
CA HIS A 463 -4.53 -0.97 -12.35
C HIS A 463 -5.85 -0.95 -13.13
N SER A 464 -6.99 -1.05 -12.44
CA SER A 464 -8.32 -0.91 -13.04
C SER A 464 -8.50 0.47 -13.67
N ALA A 465 -8.06 1.56 -13.04
CA ALA A 465 -8.14 2.88 -13.65
C ALA A 465 -7.33 3.01 -14.95
N GLN A 466 -6.16 2.37 -15.02
CA GLN A 466 -5.25 2.41 -16.17
C GLN A 466 -5.73 1.53 -17.34
N ASN A 467 -6.27 0.34 -17.04
CA ASN A 467 -6.52 -0.71 -18.05
C ASN A 467 -8.01 -1.06 -18.24
N TYR A 468 -8.85 -0.85 -17.22
CA TYR A 468 -10.28 -1.19 -17.17
C TYR A 468 -11.13 -0.01 -16.68
N PRO A 469 -11.09 1.17 -17.35
CA PRO A 469 -11.69 2.41 -16.84
C PRO A 469 -13.23 2.36 -16.70
N GLU A 470 -13.90 1.37 -17.26
CA GLU A 470 -15.36 1.15 -17.10
C GLU A 470 -15.73 0.20 -15.95
N ASP A 471 -14.76 -0.36 -15.24
CA ASP A 471 -15.02 -1.20 -14.06
C ASP A 471 -15.67 -0.39 -12.93
N PHE A 472 -15.25 0.86 -12.72
CA PHE A 472 -15.69 1.68 -11.58
C PHE A 472 -15.91 3.15 -11.95
N ASP A 473 -16.98 3.72 -11.45
CA ASP A 473 -17.28 5.16 -11.50
C ASP A 473 -16.52 5.95 -10.45
N GLY A 474 -16.22 5.33 -9.29
CA GLY A 474 -15.43 5.90 -8.20
C GLY A 474 -14.43 4.91 -7.60
N ILE A 475 -13.14 5.26 -7.58
CA ILE A 475 -12.05 4.44 -7.05
C ILE A 475 -11.41 5.11 -5.82
N ILE A 476 -11.40 4.42 -4.69
CA ILE A 476 -10.65 4.82 -3.49
C ILE A 476 -9.40 3.94 -3.40
N ALA A 477 -8.22 4.53 -3.56
CA ALA A 477 -6.93 3.85 -3.61
C ALA A 477 -5.98 4.35 -2.50
N GLY A 478 -5.86 3.57 -1.43
CA GLY A 478 -5.04 3.87 -0.26
C GLY A 478 -3.64 3.27 -0.29
N SER A 479 -2.63 3.97 0.25
CA SER A 479 -1.24 3.52 0.44
C SER A 479 -0.73 2.58 -0.67
N ALA A 480 -0.97 2.97 -1.93
CA ALA A 480 -0.98 2.03 -3.04
C ALA A 480 0.40 1.41 -3.28
N ALA A 481 0.46 0.07 -3.32
CA ALA A 481 1.66 -0.72 -3.62
C ALA A 481 2.08 -0.65 -5.11
N ALA A 482 1.83 0.49 -5.75
CA ALA A 482 2.20 0.77 -7.12
C ALA A 482 3.71 1.03 -7.25
N ASP A 483 4.20 1.02 -8.49
CA ASP A 483 5.61 0.84 -8.83
C ASP A 483 6.15 -0.47 -8.22
N PHE A 484 5.35 -1.54 -8.31
CA PHE A 484 5.49 -2.77 -7.52
C PHE A 484 6.88 -3.42 -7.63
N ASN A 485 7.48 -3.48 -8.81
CA ASN A 485 8.85 -3.96 -9.00
C ASN A 485 9.85 -3.17 -8.13
N HIS A 486 9.81 -1.84 -8.22
CA HIS A 486 10.67 -0.95 -7.44
C HIS A 486 10.35 -0.94 -5.95
N LEU A 487 9.09 -1.14 -5.56
CA LEU A 487 8.70 -1.35 -4.16
C LEU A 487 9.33 -2.64 -3.58
N GLN A 488 9.34 -3.73 -4.35
CA GLN A 488 10.00 -4.98 -3.92
C GLN A 488 11.53 -4.84 -3.92
N ALA A 489 12.11 -4.14 -4.89
CA ALA A 489 13.54 -3.79 -4.91
C ALA A 489 13.96 -3.00 -3.66
N TRP A 490 13.21 -1.94 -3.36
CA TRP A 490 13.40 -1.06 -2.19
C TRP A 490 13.23 -1.83 -0.88
N SER A 491 12.21 -2.68 -0.78
CA SER A 491 11.96 -3.49 0.42
C SER A 491 13.10 -4.47 0.72
N GLY A 492 13.58 -5.20 -0.28
CA GLY A 492 14.66 -6.17 -0.09
C GLY A 492 16.04 -5.52 0.11
N ARG A 493 16.23 -4.24 -0.28
CA ARG A 493 17.47 -3.49 0.01
C ARG A 493 17.68 -3.27 1.51
N PHE A 494 16.63 -3.17 2.34
CA PHE A 494 16.81 -2.77 3.74
C PHE A 494 17.69 -3.72 4.56
N VAL A 495 17.59 -5.04 4.38
CA VAL A 495 18.49 -5.99 5.08
C VAL A 495 19.96 -5.81 4.70
N GLN A 496 20.24 -5.31 3.49
CA GLN A 496 21.59 -4.99 3.05
C GLN A 496 22.12 -3.73 3.76
N LEU A 497 21.24 -2.76 4.03
CA LEU A 497 21.56 -1.55 4.79
C LEU A 497 21.73 -1.85 6.28
N THR A 498 20.79 -2.55 6.91
CA THR A 498 20.80 -2.82 8.36
C THR A 498 21.72 -3.96 8.77
N GLY A 499 22.01 -4.90 7.87
CA GLY A 499 22.53 -6.21 8.27
C GLY A 499 21.43 -7.09 8.90
N GLN A 500 21.75 -8.37 9.12
CA GLN A 500 20.73 -9.39 9.45
C GLN A 500 20.34 -9.47 10.93
N ASN A 501 21.20 -9.00 11.84
CA ASN A 501 20.99 -9.03 13.30
C ASN A 501 22.10 -8.22 14.01
N SER A 502 22.02 -8.15 15.33
CA SER A 502 22.95 -7.41 16.21
C SER A 502 24.43 -7.84 16.20
N THR A 503 24.82 -8.86 15.41
CA THR A 503 26.24 -9.15 15.14
C THR A 503 26.82 -8.34 13.97
N ASP A 504 25.98 -7.75 13.12
CA ASP A 504 26.40 -6.81 12.09
C ASP A 504 26.52 -5.39 12.70
N PRO A 505 27.67 -4.70 12.59
CA PRO A 505 27.86 -3.36 13.14
C PRO A 505 27.00 -2.26 12.48
N LYS A 506 26.28 -2.57 11.39
CA LYS A 506 25.26 -1.69 10.79
C LYS A 506 23.91 -1.75 11.50
N PHE A 507 23.65 -2.77 12.32
CA PHE A 507 22.34 -3.07 12.87
C PHE A 507 21.93 -2.07 13.96
N LEU A 508 20.65 -1.69 13.97
CA LEU A 508 20.03 -0.91 15.04
C LEU A 508 18.93 -1.76 15.68
N THR A 509 18.93 -1.82 17.01
CA THR A 509 17.84 -2.34 17.83
C THR A 509 16.63 -1.40 17.81
N LEU A 510 15.48 -1.87 18.33
CA LEU A 510 14.28 -1.04 18.47
C LEU A 510 14.53 0.22 19.31
N ASP A 511 15.26 0.10 20.43
CA ASP A 511 15.56 1.23 21.31
C ASP A 511 16.47 2.27 20.62
N GLU A 512 17.37 1.82 19.75
CA GLU A 512 18.20 2.69 18.90
C GLU A 512 17.37 3.38 17.80
N TRP A 513 16.36 2.71 17.22
CA TRP A 513 15.40 3.36 16.32
C TRP A 513 14.47 4.36 17.02
N VAL A 514 14.10 4.11 18.28
CA VAL A 514 13.39 5.09 19.13
C VAL A 514 14.29 6.29 19.45
N LEU A 515 15.59 6.08 19.72
CA LEU A 515 16.55 7.17 19.85
C LEU A 515 16.60 8.01 18.56
N VAL A 516 16.71 7.37 17.39
CA VAL A 516 16.66 8.05 16.07
C VAL A 516 15.37 8.86 15.91
N GLN A 517 14.21 8.29 16.28
CA GLN A 517 12.93 9.00 16.24
C GLN A 517 12.94 10.30 17.07
N SER A 518 13.55 10.28 18.26
CA SER A 518 13.65 11.48 19.10
C SER A 518 14.47 12.60 18.45
N TYR A 519 15.55 12.27 17.72
CA TYR A 519 16.34 13.26 16.98
C TYR A 519 15.63 13.76 15.72
N ILE A 520 14.84 12.92 15.06
CA ILE A 520 13.99 13.31 13.92
C ILE A 520 12.94 14.33 14.38
N PHE A 521 12.15 14.01 15.42
CA PHE A 521 11.10 14.91 15.91
C PHE A 521 11.68 16.23 16.46
N ALA A 522 12.83 16.18 17.16
CA ALA A 522 13.53 17.39 17.60
C ALA A 522 14.00 18.33 16.47
N GLN A 523 14.05 17.86 15.21
CA GLN A 523 14.39 18.67 14.03
C GLN A 523 13.19 18.97 13.12
N CYS A 524 12.13 18.17 13.16
CA CYS A 524 11.09 18.15 12.12
C CYS A 524 9.63 18.18 12.60
N ASP A 525 9.34 18.10 13.89
CA ASP A 525 7.96 18.17 14.40
C ASP A 525 7.52 19.66 14.42
N GLU A 526 7.54 20.30 15.60
CA GLU A 526 7.23 21.72 15.81
C GLU A 526 7.95 22.70 14.86
N ALA A 527 9.10 22.32 14.32
CA ALA A 527 9.87 23.14 13.38
C ALA A 527 9.25 23.27 11.97
N LEU A 528 8.38 22.33 11.54
CA LEU A 528 7.82 22.30 10.18
C LEU A 528 6.35 22.72 10.12
N ASP A 529 5.56 22.35 11.12
CA ASP A 529 4.11 22.61 11.17
C ASP A 529 3.68 23.48 12.37
N GLY A 530 4.58 23.75 13.32
CA GLY A 530 4.33 24.63 14.47
C GLY A 530 3.66 23.94 15.65
N VAL A 531 3.60 22.60 15.68
CA VAL A 531 2.98 21.83 16.77
C VAL A 531 3.95 20.74 17.27
N ASN A 532 4.02 20.53 18.58
CA ASN A 532 4.81 19.48 19.21
C ASN A 532 3.89 18.36 19.69
N ASP A 533 3.32 17.61 18.74
CA ASP A 533 2.38 16.51 18.99
C ASP A 533 2.94 15.12 18.61
N GLY A 534 4.18 15.06 18.10
CA GLY A 534 4.82 13.83 17.64
C GLY A 534 4.31 13.35 16.28
N ILE A 535 3.71 14.24 15.49
CA ILE A 535 3.20 14.00 14.15
C ILE A 535 3.81 15.02 13.19
N ILE A 536 4.81 14.58 12.42
CA ILE A 536 5.31 15.37 11.28
C ILE A 536 4.17 15.50 10.25
N GLU A 537 3.56 16.67 10.13
CA GLU A 537 2.35 16.86 9.32
C GLU A 537 2.64 16.75 7.81
N ASP A 538 3.85 17.13 7.39
CA ASP A 538 4.37 16.92 6.04
C ASP A 538 5.85 16.46 6.04
N PRO A 539 6.14 15.15 6.18
CA PRO A 539 7.51 14.65 6.28
C PRO A 539 8.31 14.75 4.98
N THR A 540 7.68 15.19 3.87
CA THR A 540 8.38 15.41 2.60
C THR A 540 9.32 16.61 2.67
N ILE A 541 9.07 17.58 3.56
CA ILE A 541 9.92 18.76 3.75
C ILE A 541 10.90 18.64 4.93
N CYS A 542 10.90 17.51 5.65
CA CYS A 542 11.86 17.26 6.74
C CYS A 542 13.27 17.02 6.19
N GLN A 543 14.24 17.80 6.69
CA GLN A 543 15.67 17.66 6.36
C GLN A 543 16.44 17.24 7.61
N PHE A 544 16.49 15.94 7.89
CA PHE A 544 17.10 15.40 9.09
C PHE A 544 18.64 15.34 8.98
N ASP A 545 19.33 16.13 9.81
CA ASP A 545 20.78 16.02 10.01
C ASP A 545 21.09 14.89 11.00
N THR A 546 21.56 13.75 10.46
CA THR A 546 21.97 12.59 11.25
C THR A 546 23.21 12.84 12.11
N SER A 547 24.00 13.89 11.84
CA SER A 547 25.18 14.25 12.64
C SER A 547 24.83 14.83 14.02
N ALA A 548 23.56 15.20 14.23
CA ALA A 548 23.04 15.56 15.55
C ALA A 548 23.01 14.37 16.53
N ILE A 549 23.04 13.12 16.04
CA ILE A 549 23.06 11.93 16.89
C ILE A 549 24.46 11.75 17.52
N PRO A 550 24.59 11.67 18.86
CA PRO A 550 25.87 11.49 19.51
C PRO A 550 26.58 10.18 19.09
N VAL A 551 27.86 10.28 18.77
CA VAL A 551 28.70 9.10 18.51
C VAL A 551 29.13 8.45 19.83
N CYS A 552 28.86 7.16 19.99
CA CYS A 552 29.29 6.40 21.16
C CYS A 552 30.82 6.37 21.31
N ASN A 553 31.29 6.36 22.56
CA ASN A 553 32.71 6.34 22.90
C ASN A 553 32.97 5.46 24.13
N ALA A 554 34.24 5.25 24.49
CA ALA A 554 34.65 4.36 25.57
C ALA A 554 34.05 4.69 26.97
N THR A 555 33.47 5.88 27.15
CA THR A 555 32.82 6.33 28.39
C THR A 555 31.32 6.61 28.25
N SER A 556 30.77 6.57 27.04
CA SER A 556 29.36 6.86 26.75
C SER A 556 28.83 5.84 25.73
N THR A 557 28.06 4.87 26.21
CA THR A 557 27.49 3.75 25.45
C THR A 557 25.96 3.72 25.53
N SER A 558 25.34 4.81 25.97
CA SER A 558 23.89 4.98 26.11
C SER A 558 23.47 6.30 25.47
N ASN A 559 22.28 6.35 24.85
CA ASN A 559 21.75 7.53 24.16
C ASN A 559 22.68 8.06 23.06
N CYS A 560 23.39 7.15 22.41
CA CYS A 560 24.34 7.39 21.32
C CYS A 560 24.24 6.25 20.31
N LEU A 561 24.79 6.43 19.11
CA LEU A 561 24.98 5.39 18.10
C LEU A 561 26.45 5.29 17.70
N THR A 562 26.87 4.16 17.13
CA THR A 562 28.18 4.09 16.45
C THR A 562 28.16 4.88 15.13
N ALA A 563 29.33 5.31 14.65
CA ALA A 563 29.43 5.97 13.34
C ALA A 563 28.90 5.09 12.19
N THR A 564 29.03 3.77 12.30
CA THR A 564 28.45 2.81 11.34
C THR A 564 26.93 2.84 11.36
N GLN A 565 26.30 2.79 12.55
CA GLN A 565 24.85 2.88 12.69
C GLN A 565 24.31 4.25 12.23
N ILE A 566 25.00 5.37 12.48
CA ILE A 566 24.61 6.68 11.95
C ILE A 566 24.65 6.69 10.42
N SER A 567 25.63 6.01 9.81
CA SER A 567 25.66 5.78 8.36
C SER A 567 24.53 4.87 7.87
N THR A 568 24.09 3.88 8.65
CA THR A 568 22.89 3.07 8.35
C THR A 568 21.64 3.95 8.37
N VAL A 569 21.45 4.77 9.41
CA VAL A 569 20.30 5.69 9.56
C VAL A 569 20.22 6.61 8.36
N TYR A 570 21.33 7.24 7.97
CA TYR A 570 21.39 8.06 6.76
C TYR A 570 20.92 7.29 5.52
N GLN A 571 21.47 6.09 5.28
CA GLN A 571 21.14 5.28 4.09
C GLN A 571 19.69 4.77 4.06
N VAL A 572 19.08 4.47 5.20
CA VAL A 572 17.67 4.04 5.29
C VAL A 572 16.71 5.11 4.77
N PHE A 573 17.06 6.38 4.93
CA PHE A 573 16.31 7.53 4.43
C PHE A 573 16.86 8.07 3.08
N THR A 574 17.51 7.23 2.27
CA THR A 574 17.88 7.57 0.87
C THR A 574 16.98 6.88 -0.14
N GLU A 575 16.82 7.50 -1.31
CA GLU A 575 16.10 6.88 -2.42
C GLU A 575 16.86 5.68 -3.02
N LEU A 576 16.16 4.89 -3.84
CA LEU A 576 16.74 3.85 -4.68
C LEU A 576 16.90 4.39 -6.11
N TYR A 577 18.10 4.26 -6.68
CA TYR A 577 18.44 4.71 -8.04
C TYR A 577 18.96 3.56 -8.90
N SER A 578 18.80 3.68 -10.22
CA SER A 578 19.39 2.79 -11.23
C SER A 578 20.90 3.04 -11.38
N THR A 579 21.60 2.22 -12.18
CA THR A 579 23.00 2.50 -12.58
C THR A 579 23.18 3.82 -13.31
N ASP A 580 22.14 4.30 -13.99
CA ASP A 580 22.15 5.51 -14.81
C ASP A 580 21.70 6.75 -14.02
N GLY A 581 21.37 6.60 -12.74
CA GLY A 581 20.96 7.68 -11.85
C GLY A 581 19.47 8.04 -11.94
N ASN A 582 18.67 7.23 -12.64
CA ASN A 582 17.22 7.34 -12.66
C ASN A 582 16.63 6.86 -11.34
N LEU A 583 15.59 7.54 -10.87
CA LEU A 583 14.92 7.20 -9.62
C LEU A 583 14.10 5.92 -9.82
N LEU A 584 14.41 4.88 -9.06
CA LEU A 584 13.63 3.64 -9.02
C LEU A 584 12.51 3.76 -7.99
N TYR A 585 12.84 4.10 -6.74
CA TYR A 585 11.86 4.24 -5.66
C TYR A 585 12.25 5.34 -4.67
N PRO A 586 11.30 6.16 -4.16
CA PRO A 586 11.61 7.20 -3.17
C PRO A 586 12.04 6.63 -1.81
N ALA A 587 12.67 7.46 -0.99
CA ALA A 587 13.12 7.11 0.36
C ALA A 587 11.96 6.69 1.28
N LEU A 588 12.28 5.98 2.37
CA LEU A 588 11.38 5.87 3.52
C LEU A 588 11.08 7.27 4.08
N LEU A 589 9.85 7.54 4.52
CA LEU A 589 9.51 8.82 5.12
C LEU A 589 9.83 8.82 6.62
N TYR A 590 10.35 9.95 7.10
CA TYR A 590 10.63 10.17 8.51
C TYR A 590 9.37 10.04 9.38
N GLY A 591 9.51 9.42 10.56
CA GLY A 591 8.41 9.12 11.48
C GLY A 591 7.99 7.65 11.47
N SER A 592 8.17 6.95 10.35
CA SER A 592 7.76 5.55 10.16
C SER A 592 8.71 4.49 10.77
N GLN A 593 9.97 4.85 11.07
CA GLN A 593 11.06 3.90 11.30
C GLN A 593 10.84 2.91 12.47
N VAL A 594 10.11 3.30 13.51
CA VAL A 594 9.82 2.41 14.66
C VAL A 594 8.87 1.28 14.25
N ASP A 595 7.84 1.59 13.46
CA ASP A 595 6.92 0.57 12.95
C ASP A 595 7.54 -0.21 11.78
N ALA A 596 8.42 0.41 10.99
CA ALA A 596 9.24 -0.29 9.99
C ALA A 596 10.17 -1.34 10.64
N PHE A 597 10.72 -1.09 11.84
CA PHE A 597 11.40 -2.13 12.61
C PHE A 597 10.42 -3.23 13.06
N ARG A 598 9.28 -2.86 13.67
CA ARG A 598 8.30 -3.81 14.22
C ARG A 598 7.72 -4.77 13.18
N LEU A 599 7.52 -4.31 11.94
CA LEU A 599 7.02 -5.12 10.82
C LEU A 599 8.11 -5.92 10.10
N GLY A 600 9.37 -5.80 10.51
CA GLY A 600 10.48 -6.56 9.95
C GLY A 600 11.29 -5.86 8.86
N GLN A 601 10.80 -4.74 8.30
CA GLN A 601 11.47 -3.97 7.24
C GLN A 601 12.86 -3.50 7.67
N LEU A 602 13.02 -3.03 8.92
CA LEU A 602 14.30 -2.58 9.49
C LEU A 602 14.88 -3.53 10.55
N SER A 603 14.31 -4.73 10.74
CA SER A 603 14.73 -5.68 11.80
C SER A 603 15.83 -6.67 11.37
N GLY A 604 16.43 -6.47 10.20
CA GLY A 604 17.40 -7.40 9.60
C GLY A 604 16.78 -8.67 9.00
N SER A 605 15.46 -8.73 8.91
CA SER A 605 14.76 -9.77 8.17
C SER A 605 14.72 -9.45 6.67
N ILE A 606 14.62 -10.48 5.82
CA ILE A 606 14.28 -10.28 4.41
C ILE A 606 12.76 -10.13 4.29
N GLN A 607 12.33 -9.14 3.49
CA GLN A 607 10.91 -8.94 3.21
C GLN A 607 10.42 -10.10 2.30
N GLY A 608 9.41 -10.86 2.76
CA GLY A 608 9.01 -12.13 2.14
C GLY A 608 8.47 -12.01 0.72
N ILE A 609 7.58 -11.04 0.48
CA ILE A 609 7.04 -10.72 -0.86
C ILE A 609 8.17 -10.31 -1.80
N SER A 610 9.16 -9.54 -1.33
CA SER A 610 10.33 -9.15 -2.15
C SER A 610 11.15 -10.37 -2.57
N LYS A 611 11.47 -11.25 -1.62
CA LYS A 611 12.17 -12.53 -1.88
C LYS A 611 11.41 -13.39 -2.90
N ASP A 612 10.11 -13.58 -2.69
CA ASP A 612 9.29 -14.49 -3.51
C ASP A 612 8.92 -13.88 -4.86
N TRP A 613 8.85 -12.54 -4.97
CA TRP A 613 8.71 -11.83 -6.25
C TRP A 613 9.94 -12.05 -7.13
N TYR A 614 11.13 -11.73 -6.62
CA TYR A 614 12.36 -11.88 -7.39
C TYR A 614 12.69 -13.35 -7.68
N GLY A 615 12.49 -14.23 -6.70
CA GLY A 615 12.70 -15.66 -6.88
C GLY A 615 11.64 -16.33 -7.77
N GLY A 616 10.37 -16.01 -7.61
CA GLY A 616 9.25 -16.70 -8.26
C GLY A 616 8.82 -16.11 -9.61
N ALA A 617 8.68 -14.79 -9.68
CA ALA A 617 8.23 -14.10 -10.88
C ALA A 617 9.41 -13.70 -11.80
N VAL A 618 10.34 -12.90 -11.28
CA VAL A 618 11.41 -12.26 -12.08
C VAL A 618 12.39 -13.30 -12.64
N TYR A 619 12.92 -14.19 -11.78
CA TYR A 619 13.87 -15.22 -12.17
C TYR A 619 13.30 -16.63 -12.31
N ASN A 620 12.13 -16.90 -11.70
CA ASN A 620 11.52 -18.22 -11.63
C ASN A 620 12.51 -19.33 -11.18
N ASN A 621 13.28 -19.01 -10.14
CA ASN A 621 14.39 -19.77 -9.59
C ASN A 621 14.32 -19.78 -8.05
N SER A 622 14.00 -20.94 -7.47
CA SER A 622 13.93 -21.12 -6.01
C SER A 622 15.29 -21.08 -5.28
N PHE A 623 16.40 -20.96 -6.03
CA PHE A 623 17.74 -20.72 -5.48
C PHE A 623 18.18 -19.24 -5.59
N TYR A 624 17.30 -18.32 -5.97
CA TYR A 624 17.58 -16.89 -5.92
C TYR A 624 17.84 -16.43 -4.48
N ASP A 625 18.92 -15.67 -4.25
CA ASP A 625 19.29 -15.16 -2.94
C ASP A 625 19.05 -13.65 -2.86
N ALA A 626 17.91 -13.29 -2.25
CA ALA A 626 17.50 -11.91 -2.06
C ALA A 626 18.46 -11.09 -1.17
N LEU A 627 19.37 -11.71 -0.40
CA LEU A 627 20.41 -10.97 0.34
C LEU A 627 21.40 -10.26 -0.62
N ASN A 628 21.59 -10.83 -1.81
CA ASN A 628 22.52 -10.34 -2.83
C ASN A 628 21.83 -9.56 -3.96
N MET A 629 20.60 -9.10 -3.71
CA MET A 629 19.82 -8.34 -4.69
C MET A 629 20.54 -7.05 -5.11
N ASN A 630 20.52 -6.73 -6.40
CA ASN A 630 21.32 -5.65 -7.00
C ASN A 630 20.64 -5.06 -8.25
N GLN A 631 21.32 -4.07 -8.85
CA GLN A 631 20.84 -3.33 -10.02
C GLN A 631 20.44 -4.21 -11.23
N THR A 632 21.11 -5.35 -11.43
CA THR A 632 20.78 -6.30 -12.50
C THR A 632 19.40 -6.92 -12.27
N ASP A 633 19.05 -7.18 -11.01
CA ASP A 633 17.76 -7.77 -10.66
C ASP A 633 16.65 -6.74 -10.89
N TYR A 634 16.85 -5.49 -10.47
CA TYR A 634 15.90 -4.39 -10.68
C TYR A 634 15.57 -4.23 -12.18
N ALA A 635 16.60 -4.08 -13.02
CA ALA A 635 16.44 -3.99 -14.47
C ALA A 635 15.83 -5.25 -15.11
N THR A 636 16.01 -6.43 -14.50
CA THR A 636 15.37 -7.67 -14.97
C THR A 636 13.87 -7.65 -14.64
N ALA A 637 13.47 -7.16 -13.46
CA ALA A 637 12.06 -7.02 -13.09
C ALA A 637 11.33 -6.03 -14.00
N ASP A 638 11.96 -4.89 -14.34
CA ASP A 638 11.41 -3.93 -15.31
C ASP A 638 11.22 -4.55 -16.68
N ALA A 639 12.20 -5.35 -17.14
CA ALA A 639 12.12 -6.06 -18.41
C ALA A 639 11.04 -7.15 -18.44
N THR A 640 10.56 -7.63 -17.29
CA THR A 640 9.46 -8.62 -17.18
C THR A 640 8.13 -8.04 -16.73
N ASP A 641 8.00 -6.74 -16.42
CA ASP A 641 6.74 -6.14 -15.94
C ASP A 641 5.56 -6.43 -16.88
N ALA A 642 5.76 -6.28 -18.19
CA ALA A 642 4.75 -6.59 -19.21
C ALA A 642 4.40 -8.09 -19.33
N LEU A 643 5.35 -8.99 -19.03
CA LEU A 643 5.08 -10.44 -18.96
C LEU A 643 4.17 -10.77 -17.77
N HIS A 644 4.34 -10.03 -16.68
CA HIS A 644 3.53 -10.12 -15.46
C HIS A 644 2.28 -9.22 -15.49
N GLY A 645 1.89 -8.73 -16.68
CA GLY A 645 0.66 -7.97 -16.88
C GLY A 645 0.73 -6.51 -16.43
N ASN A 646 1.91 -5.89 -16.46
CA ASN A 646 2.18 -4.54 -15.95
C ASN A 646 1.81 -4.41 -14.45
N VAL A 647 2.23 -5.40 -13.64
CA VAL A 647 1.96 -5.47 -12.19
C VAL A 647 2.42 -4.22 -11.44
N SER A 648 3.39 -3.49 -11.98
CA SER A 648 3.82 -2.21 -11.40
C SER A 648 2.70 -1.17 -11.33
N SER A 649 1.67 -1.23 -12.21
CA SER A 649 0.49 -0.36 -12.19
C SER A 649 0.83 1.13 -12.03
N PHE A 650 1.90 1.55 -12.71
CA PHE A 650 2.53 2.86 -12.55
C PHE A 650 2.47 3.69 -13.84
N SER A 651 1.49 3.44 -14.71
CA SER A 651 1.24 4.28 -15.89
C SER A 651 0.70 5.64 -15.45
N GLY A 652 1.26 6.71 -16.03
CA GLY A 652 0.73 8.08 -15.85
C GLY A 652 -0.45 8.38 -16.77
N ASP A 653 -0.76 7.52 -17.73
CA ASP A 653 -1.88 7.71 -18.65
C ASP A 653 -3.19 7.24 -18.01
N LEU A 654 -3.99 8.21 -17.55
CA LEU A 654 -5.38 8.03 -17.12
C LEU A 654 -6.36 8.71 -18.09
N SER A 655 -5.98 8.92 -19.35
CA SER A 655 -6.79 9.66 -20.33
C SER A 655 -8.14 9.00 -20.59
N ALA A 656 -8.20 7.67 -20.66
CA ALA A 656 -9.45 6.92 -20.83
C ALA A 656 -10.36 7.04 -19.61
N PHE A 657 -9.82 6.88 -18.39
CA PHE A 657 -10.53 7.05 -17.12
C PHE A 657 -11.12 8.46 -16.97
N HIS A 658 -10.31 9.49 -17.26
CA HIS A 658 -10.74 10.88 -17.25
C HIS A 658 -11.81 11.17 -18.33
N ALA A 659 -11.64 10.66 -19.56
CA ALA A 659 -12.60 10.84 -20.65
C ALA A 659 -13.95 10.16 -20.38
N ALA A 660 -13.94 9.04 -19.66
CA ALA A 660 -15.14 8.35 -19.18
C ALA A 660 -15.78 9.04 -17.94
N GLY A 661 -15.22 10.15 -17.46
CA GLY A 661 -15.78 10.99 -16.40
C GLY A 661 -15.58 10.48 -14.97
N LYS A 662 -14.88 9.35 -14.82
CA LYS A 662 -14.70 8.56 -13.60
C LYS A 662 -13.87 9.31 -12.54
N LYS A 663 -14.04 8.98 -11.26
CA LYS A 663 -13.44 9.71 -10.12
C LYS A 663 -12.49 8.84 -9.32
N MET A 664 -11.39 9.41 -8.84
CA MET A 664 -10.42 8.74 -7.99
C MET A 664 -10.01 9.59 -6.79
N ILE A 665 -10.16 9.01 -5.59
CA ILE A 665 -9.56 9.49 -4.35
C ILE A 665 -8.36 8.59 -4.06
N MET A 666 -7.15 9.12 -4.18
CA MET A 666 -5.96 8.52 -3.61
C MET A 666 -5.78 9.01 -2.17
N TYR A 667 -5.32 8.15 -1.27
CA TYR A 667 -4.78 8.58 0.03
C TYR A 667 -3.51 7.80 0.38
N HIS A 668 -2.66 8.36 1.25
CA HIS A 668 -1.50 7.64 1.78
C HIS A 668 -1.22 8.09 3.21
N GLY A 669 -0.91 7.14 4.10
CA GLY A 669 -0.37 7.45 5.42
C GLY A 669 1.04 8.05 5.32
N MET A 670 1.28 9.20 5.94
CA MET A 670 2.59 9.86 5.84
C MET A 670 3.64 9.27 6.79
N ALA A 671 3.22 8.40 7.73
CA ALA A 671 4.09 7.58 8.57
C ALA A 671 4.10 6.10 8.13
N ASP A 672 3.74 5.81 6.88
CA ASP A 672 3.66 4.44 6.34
C ASP A 672 5.04 3.74 6.29
N PRO A 673 5.22 2.61 7.00
CA PRO A 673 6.48 1.88 7.08
C PRO A 673 6.70 0.84 5.98
N LEU A 674 5.67 0.49 5.18
CA LEU A 674 5.72 -0.60 4.19
C LEU A 674 5.72 -0.10 2.76
N VAL A 675 5.07 1.03 2.50
CA VAL A 675 5.04 1.70 1.20
C VAL A 675 5.35 3.17 1.44
N SER A 676 6.29 3.76 0.69
CA SER A 676 6.63 5.16 0.92
C SER A 676 5.51 6.07 0.41
N GLY A 677 5.01 6.95 1.29
CA GLY A 677 4.06 8.01 0.91
C GLY A 677 4.56 8.92 -0.23
N GLY A 678 5.89 9.05 -0.36
CA GLY A 678 6.52 9.75 -1.48
C GLY A 678 6.19 9.12 -2.84
N ASN A 679 5.87 7.83 -2.90
CA ASN A 679 5.55 7.15 -4.16
C ASN A 679 4.15 7.48 -4.69
N SER A 680 3.18 7.75 -3.81
CA SER A 680 1.87 8.26 -4.25
C SER A 680 1.95 9.72 -4.73
N GLN A 681 2.77 10.55 -4.08
CA GLN A 681 3.06 11.90 -4.59
C GLN A 681 3.76 11.82 -5.96
N ARG A 682 4.75 10.93 -6.11
CA ARG A 682 5.41 10.64 -7.40
C ARG A 682 4.43 10.20 -8.49
N TYR A 683 3.48 9.31 -8.18
CA TYR A 683 2.44 8.89 -9.11
C TYR A 683 1.56 10.05 -9.56
N TYR A 684 1.08 10.88 -8.63
CA TYR A 684 0.27 12.07 -8.94
C TYR A 684 1.02 13.03 -9.88
N LEU A 685 2.31 13.26 -9.63
CA LEU A 685 3.18 14.09 -10.49
C LEU A 685 3.38 13.46 -11.88
N LYS A 686 3.52 12.13 -11.96
CA LYS A 686 3.63 11.39 -13.22
C LYS A 686 2.36 11.52 -14.06
N VAL A 687 1.17 11.42 -13.45
CA VAL A 687 -0.12 11.62 -14.12
C VAL A 687 -0.26 13.07 -14.60
N ALA A 688 0.06 14.05 -13.75
CA ALA A 688 0.07 15.47 -14.10
C ALA A 688 0.92 15.74 -15.36
N GLN A 689 2.15 15.25 -15.38
CA GLN A 689 3.07 15.41 -16.51
C GLN A 689 2.59 14.68 -17.76
N THR A 690 2.13 13.43 -17.62
CA THR A 690 1.73 12.58 -18.76
C THR A 690 0.51 13.13 -19.49
N LEU A 691 -0.47 13.66 -18.74
CA LEU A 691 -1.68 14.27 -19.31
C LEU A 691 -1.50 15.76 -19.67
N GLY A 692 -0.39 16.39 -19.28
CA GLY A 692 -0.16 17.82 -19.46
C GLY A 692 -1.12 18.70 -18.64
N LEU A 693 -1.47 18.24 -17.43
CA LEU A 693 -2.45 18.89 -16.54
C LEU A 693 -1.76 19.45 -15.29
N ASP A 694 -2.23 20.60 -14.83
CA ASP A 694 -1.97 21.09 -13.48
C ASP A 694 -3.02 20.53 -12.49
N ASN A 695 -2.96 20.96 -11.23
CA ASN A 695 -3.92 20.51 -10.21
C ASN A 695 -5.36 20.90 -10.55
N THR A 696 -5.60 22.02 -11.25
CA THR A 696 -6.96 22.42 -11.65
C THR A 696 -7.51 21.52 -12.76
N GLY A 697 -6.63 20.94 -13.59
CA GLY A 697 -6.95 19.91 -14.57
C GLY A 697 -7.15 18.51 -13.97
N LEU A 698 -6.47 18.19 -12.86
CA LEU A 698 -6.61 16.91 -12.15
C LEU A 698 -7.81 16.89 -11.18
N ASP A 699 -8.03 17.96 -10.42
CA ASP A 699 -9.08 18.12 -9.40
C ASP A 699 -10.51 17.66 -9.80
N PRO A 700 -10.94 17.69 -11.07
CA PRO A 700 -12.23 17.17 -11.52
C PRO A 700 -12.35 15.63 -11.55
N PHE A 701 -11.25 14.89 -11.52
CA PHE A 701 -11.24 13.42 -11.61
C PHE A 701 -10.25 12.69 -10.70
N LEU A 702 -9.15 13.33 -10.26
CA LEU A 702 -8.13 12.76 -9.40
C LEU A 702 -7.79 13.70 -8.24
N ARG A 703 -8.00 13.25 -7.01
CA ARG A 703 -7.60 13.97 -5.78
C ARG A 703 -6.78 13.06 -4.90
N TYR A 704 -5.64 13.55 -4.41
CA TYR A 704 -4.72 12.81 -3.55
C TYR A 704 -4.68 13.44 -2.16
N PHE A 705 -4.81 12.65 -1.09
CA PHE A 705 -4.76 13.11 0.29
C PHE A 705 -3.56 12.52 1.03
N ARG A 706 -2.79 13.40 1.69
CA ARG A 706 -1.66 13.04 2.54
C ARG A 706 -2.16 13.00 3.98
N ILE A 707 -2.20 11.82 4.58
CA ILE A 707 -2.78 11.62 5.91
C ILE A 707 -1.67 11.67 6.95
N SER A 708 -1.57 12.78 7.68
CA SER A 708 -0.51 12.99 8.68
C SER A 708 -0.58 11.96 9.80
N GLY A 709 0.59 11.48 10.23
CA GLY A 709 0.77 10.51 11.32
C GLY A 709 0.10 9.13 11.16
N MET A 710 -0.57 8.86 10.04
CA MET A 710 -1.16 7.55 9.72
C MET A 710 -0.08 6.59 9.21
N ALA A 711 -0.07 5.37 9.73
CA ALA A 711 0.78 4.27 9.27
C ALA A 711 0.10 3.46 8.14
N HIS A 712 0.60 2.27 7.81
CA HIS A 712 0.14 1.51 6.63
C HIS A 712 -1.35 1.16 6.69
N CYS A 713 -2.15 1.81 5.84
CA CYS A 713 -3.62 1.65 5.75
C CYS A 713 -4.43 1.90 7.05
N GLY A 714 -3.78 2.18 8.18
CA GLY A 714 -4.42 2.26 9.49
C GLY A 714 -4.82 0.90 10.08
N VAL A 715 -4.24 -0.21 9.61
CA VAL A 715 -4.67 -1.58 9.97
C VAL A 715 -3.50 -2.43 10.47
N GLY A 716 -3.75 -3.69 10.84
CA GLY A 716 -2.69 -4.64 11.19
C GLY A 716 -2.01 -4.40 12.55
N GLY A 717 -2.65 -3.65 13.46
CA GLY A 717 -2.13 -3.39 14.81
C GLY A 717 -1.18 -2.18 14.92
N ILE A 718 -1.00 -1.44 13.82
CA ILE A 718 -0.22 -0.20 13.74
C ILE A 718 -0.99 0.85 12.94
N SER A 719 -1.76 1.66 13.65
CA SER A 719 -2.55 2.77 13.11
C SER A 719 -1.72 4.02 12.81
N GLY A 720 -0.69 4.25 13.62
CA GLY A 720 0.06 5.50 13.69
C GLY A 720 -0.49 6.48 14.75
N ALA A 721 0.26 7.55 14.99
CA ALA A 721 -0.09 8.58 15.99
C ALA A 721 -1.20 9.52 15.50
N GLY A 722 -1.32 9.74 14.20
CA GLY A 722 -2.18 10.75 13.57
C GLY A 722 -3.67 10.41 13.56
N ALA A 723 -4.49 11.37 13.14
CA ALA A 723 -5.94 11.21 13.00
C ALA A 723 -6.29 10.39 11.75
N TRP A 724 -6.18 9.07 11.85
CA TRP A 724 -6.20 8.15 10.72
C TRP A 724 -7.59 7.58 10.38
N MET A 725 -8.60 7.70 11.24
CA MET A 725 -9.92 7.10 10.98
C MET A 725 -10.82 8.05 10.17
N PHE A 726 -11.15 7.65 8.93
CA PHE A 726 -12.08 8.36 8.04
C PHE A 726 -12.88 7.39 7.15
N GLY A 727 -13.23 6.21 7.67
CA GLY A 727 -14.09 5.23 6.99
C GLY A 727 -13.47 4.53 5.77
N GLN A 728 -12.14 4.51 5.65
CA GLN A 728 -11.40 3.90 4.53
C GLN A 728 -11.25 2.37 4.59
N SER A 729 -11.72 1.75 5.67
CA SER A 729 -11.84 0.29 5.84
C SER A 729 -12.91 0.03 6.90
N GLY A 730 -13.37 -1.22 7.03
CA GLY A 730 -14.31 -1.63 8.08
C GLY A 730 -13.75 -1.48 9.49
N LEU A 731 -12.42 -1.40 9.65
CA LEU A 731 -11.76 -1.09 10.92
C LEU A 731 -11.73 0.42 11.23
N ALA A 732 -11.73 1.27 10.20
CA ALA A 732 -11.83 2.73 10.34
C ALA A 732 -13.28 3.25 10.32
N ALA A 733 -14.26 2.37 10.06
CA ALA A 733 -15.68 2.67 9.92
C ALA A 733 -16.41 2.72 11.27
N VAL A 734 -15.87 3.48 12.22
CA VAL A 734 -16.31 3.44 13.62
C VAL A 734 -17.29 4.56 13.99
N PRO A 735 -18.21 4.34 14.96
CA PRO A 735 -19.05 5.39 15.50
C PRO A 735 -18.22 6.55 16.08
N GLY A 736 -18.62 7.79 15.77
CA GLY A 736 -17.94 8.99 16.26
C GLY A 736 -16.83 9.53 15.35
N ALA A 737 -16.39 8.78 14.34
CA ALA A 737 -15.52 9.33 13.29
C ALA A 737 -16.27 10.45 12.54
N SER A 738 -15.61 11.60 12.33
CA SER A 738 -16.19 12.77 11.67
C SER A 738 -16.58 12.53 10.21
N ASP A 739 -15.81 11.67 9.53
CA ASP A 739 -15.86 11.57 8.09
C ASP A 739 -15.77 10.15 7.54
N ASN A 740 -16.17 9.99 6.28
CA ASN A 740 -16.25 8.71 5.61
C ASN A 740 -15.95 8.87 4.11
N VAL A 741 -14.78 8.37 3.67
CA VAL A 741 -14.32 8.50 2.28
C VAL A 741 -15.22 7.79 1.26
N ILE A 742 -15.97 6.76 1.63
CA ILE A 742 -16.96 6.13 0.74
C ILE A 742 -18.08 7.11 0.42
N TRP A 743 -18.61 7.81 1.42
CA TRP A 743 -19.65 8.81 1.19
C TRP A 743 -19.11 10.04 0.44
N ASN A 744 -17.88 10.47 0.72
CA ASN A 744 -17.22 11.53 -0.05
C ASN A 744 -17.02 11.14 -1.53
N MET A 745 -16.76 9.86 -1.82
CA MET A 745 -16.69 9.35 -3.20
C MET A 745 -18.07 9.30 -3.87
N VAL A 746 -19.12 8.85 -3.16
CA VAL A 746 -20.50 8.84 -3.66
C VAL A 746 -20.98 10.25 -4.00
N ASP A 747 -20.74 11.22 -3.10
CA ASP A 747 -21.12 12.62 -3.33
C ASP A 747 -20.35 13.23 -4.52
N TRP A 748 -19.10 12.81 -4.75
CA TRP A 748 -18.34 13.23 -5.93
C TRP A 748 -18.84 12.59 -7.23
N VAL A 749 -19.07 11.28 -7.27
CA VAL A 749 -19.52 10.57 -8.47
C VAL A 749 -20.94 10.99 -8.87
N GLU A 750 -21.87 11.05 -7.91
CA GLU A 750 -23.30 11.20 -8.20
C GLU A 750 -23.79 12.65 -8.18
N SER A 751 -23.12 13.52 -7.42
CA SER A 751 -23.49 14.93 -7.27
C SER A 751 -22.40 15.92 -7.69
N ASN A 752 -21.25 15.44 -8.18
CA ASN A 752 -20.08 16.26 -8.51
C ASN A 752 -19.57 17.13 -7.33
N GLN A 753 -19.79 16.67 -6.09
CA GLN A 753 -19.34 17.30 -4.85
C GLN A 753 -18.07 16.62 -4.35
N ALA A 754 -16.92 17.09 -4.83
CA ALA A 754 -15.62 16.52 -4.49
C ALA A 754 -15.10 17.04 -3.13
N PRO A 755 -14.51 16.19 -2.27
CA PRO A 755 -13.94 16.64 -0.99
C PRO A 755 -12.69 17.49 -1.23
N ASP A 756 -12.60 18.67 -0.61
CA ASP A 756 -11.34 19.45 -0.54
C ASP A 756 -10.47 19.04 0.67
N VAL A 757 -11.09 18.47 1.70
CA VAL A 757 -10.45 17.87 2.88
C VAL A 757 -11.10 16.52 3.20
N ILE A 758 -10.35 15.63 3.84
CA ILE A 758 -10.89 14.45 4.52
C ILE A 758 -10.63 14.62 6.01
N VAL A 759 -11.67 14.68 6.84
CA VAL A 759 -11.49 14.93 8.29
C VAL A 759 -11.27 13.62 9.02
N GLY A 760 -10.01 13.30 9.28
CA GLY A 760 -9.61 12.14 10.06
C GLY A 760 -9.86 12.34 11.56
N THR A 761 -10.10 11.24 12.27
CA THR A 761 -10.28 11.20 13.73
C THR A 761 -9.22 10.31 14.38
N LYS A 762 -8.66 10.74 15.52
CA LYS A 762 -7.91 9.90 16.46
C LYS A 762 -8.76 9.70 17.72
N PHE A 763 -8.91 8.47 18.17
CA PHE A 763 -9.49 8.15 19.48
C PHE A 763 -8.37 7.81 20.47
N TRP A 764 -8.64 7.99 21.76
CA TRP A 764 -7.71 7.57 22.81
C TRP A 764 -7.43 6.07 22.70
N TRP A 765 -6.17 5.70 22.45
CA TRP A 765 -5.74 4.32 22.20
C TRP A 765 -6.47 3.63 21.03
N ASP A 766 -7.01 4.41 20.09
CA ASP A 766 -7.90 3.96 19.01
C ASP A 766 -9.20 3.28 19.49
N GLU A 767 -9.57 3.45 20.77
CA GLU A 767 -10.81 2.92 21.35
C GLU A 767 -11.92 3.98 21.36
N THR A 768 -12.98 3.72 20.59
CA THR A 768 -14.17 4.58 20.47
C THR A 768 -14.82 4.94 21.80
N ALA A 769 -14.87 4.00 22.76
CA ALA A 769 -15.49 4.18 24.06
C ALA A 769 -14.73 5.17 24.96
N LEU A 770 -13.45 5.43 24.68
CA LEU A 770 -12.64 6.43 25.38
C LEU A 770 -12.77 7.83 24.77
N GLY A 771 -13.49 7.96 23.64
CA GLY A 771 -13.78 9.22 22.98
C GLY A 771 -12.66 9.73 22.07
N VAL A 772 -12.99 10.77 21.32
CA VAL A 772 -12.08 11.44 20.38
C VAL A 772 -10.96 12.13 21.16
N GLN A 773 -9.72 11.85 20.77
CA GLN A 773 -8.52 12.53 21.27
C GLN A 773 -8.31 13.84 20.50
N PHE A 774 -8.31 13.79 19.16
CA PHE A 774 -8.24 14.95 18.28
C PHE A 774 -8.76 14.63 16.86
N GLN A 775 -8.93 15.66 16.04
CA GLN A 775 -9.28 15.54 14.63
C GLN A 775 -8.37 16.40 13.76
N ARG A 776 -8.13 15.97 12.51
CA ARG A 776 -7.29 16.71 11.55
C ARG A 776 -7.96 16.77 10.18
N PRO A 777 -8.10 17.96 9.56
CA PRO A 777 -8.61 18.09 8.20
C PRO A 777 -7.48 17.84 7.20
N HIS A 778 -7.31 16.61 6.74
CA HIS A 778 -6.26 16.26 5.79
C HIS A 778 -6.56 16.90 4.43
N CYS A 779 -5.71 17.82 4.01
CA CYS A 779 -5.89 18.57 2.77
C CYS A 779 -5.56 17.72 1.54
N ARG A 780 -6.28 17.95 0.44
CA ARG A 780 -5.88 17.41 -0.87
C ARG A 780 -4.56 18.04 -1.34
N PHE A 781 -3.64 17.24 -1.83
CA PHE A 781 -2.46 17.69 -2.57
C PHE A 781 -2.91 18.46 -3.83
N PRO A 782 -2.23 19.55 -4.26
CA PRO A 782 -0.97 20.10 -3.73
C PRO A 782 -1.12 21.09 -2.56
N TYR A 783 -2.19 21.00 -1.76
CA TYR A 783 -2.27 21.73 -0.51
C TYR A 783 -1.64 20.93 0.64
N ARG A 784 -1.08 21.65 1.61
CA ARG A 784 -0.54 21.15 2.88
C ARG A 784 -1.52 21.49 4.01
N THR A 785 -1.80 20.51 4.86
CA THR A 785 -2.45 20.75 6.15
C THR A 785 -1.51 21.60 7.02
N THR A 786 -1.94 22.79 7.45
CA THR A 786 -1.06 23.77 8.14
C THR A 786 -1.78 24.34 9.36
N TYR A 787 -1.13 24.29 10.51
CA TYR A 787 -1.64 24.90 11.74
C TYR A 787 -1.70 26.42 11.59
N THR A 788 -2.77 27.04 12.08
CA THR A 788 -2.98 28.50 11.97
C THR A 788 -2.11 29.32 12.92
N GLY A 789 -1.32 28.68 13.80
CA GLY A 789 -0.47 29.35 14.79
C GLY A 789 -1.20 29.86 16.03
N SER A 790 -2.49 29.52 16.20
CA SER A 790 -3.26 29.88 17.38
C SER A 790 -4.39 28.88 17.66
N GLY A 791 -4.80 28.75 18.92
CA GLY A 791 -5.87 27.84 19.35
C GLY A 791 -5.34 26.57 20.05
N GLN A 792 -6.11 25.49 20.02
CA GLN A 792 -5.67 24.15 20.42
C GLN A 792 -5.45 23.33 19.14
N TRP A 793 -4.34 22.59 19.05
CA TRP A 793 -3.98 21.86 17.84
C TRP A 793 -4.88 20.63 17.63
N GLU A 794 -5.54 20.16 18.70
CA GLU A 794 -6.48 19.06 18.70
C GLU A 794 -7.81 19.39 17.98
N ASP A 795 -8.13 20.69 17.88
CA ASP A 795 -9.34 21.21 17.25
C ASP A 795 -9.10 21.43 15.74
N PRO A 796 -9.85 20.73 14.85
CA PRO A 796 -9.62 20.78 13.42
C PRO A 796 -9.90 22.16 12.80
N SER A 797 -10.60 23.07 13.50
CA SER A 797 -10.85 24.43 13.03
C SER A 797 -9.62 25.35 13.11
N ASN A 798 -8.59 24.97 13.87
CA ASN A 798 -7.32 25.69 13.96
C ASN A 798 -6.30 25.26 12.89
N TRP A 799 -6.73 24.50 11.88
CA TRP A 799 -5.93 24.04 10.74
C TRP A 799 -6.51 24.55 9.42
N SER A 800 -5.65 24.70 8.42
CA SER A 800 -6.01 25.24 7.10
C SER A 800 -5.22 24.58 5.97
N CYS A 801 -5.69 24.71 4.74
CA CYS A 801 -5.01 24.16 3.56
C CYS A 801 -4.19 25.25 2.85
N THR A 802 -2.87 25.16 2.95
CA THR A 802 -1.91 26.07 2.30
C THR A 802 -1.45 25.49 0.97
N PHE A 803 -1.55 26.24 -0.14
CA PHE A 803 -1.06 25.77 -1.44
C PHE A 803 0.48 25.69 -1.46
N ILE A 804 1.03 24.65 -2.06
CA ILE A 804 2.47 24.46 -2.25
C ILE A 804 2.84 25.01 -3.64
N ASP A 805 3.42 26.21 -3.72
CA ASP A 805 3.68 26.92 -4.99
C ASP A 805 4.55 26.13 -5.99
N ASP A 806 5.49 25.32 -5.48
CA ASP A 806 6.48 24.58 -6.26
C ASP A 806 6.18 23.08 -6.38
N TRP A 807 4.93 22.65 -6.12
CA TRP A 807 4.55 21.23 -6.04
C TRP A 807 4.91 20.37 -7.26
N GLN A 808 5.02 20.97 -8.46
CA GLN A 808 5.40 20.28 -9.70
C GLN A 808 6.91 20.03 -9.83
N GLN A 809 7.74 20.67 -8.99
CA GLN A 809 9.18 20.45 -8.98
C GLN A 809 9.48 19.09 -8.34
N CYS A 810 10.05 18.18 -9.14
CA CYS A 810 10.37 16.82 -8.70
C CYS A 810 11.83 16.41 -8.96
N SER A 811 12.60 17.24 -9.68
CA SER A 811 13.94 16.92 -10.18
C SER A 811 15.04 17.36 -9.20
N VAL A 812 16.29 17.50 -9.67
CA VAL A 812 17.41 17.98 -8.86
C VAL A 812 17.11 19.37 -8.28
N GLY A 813 17.17 19.47 -6.96
CA GLY A 813 16.82 20.69 -6.20
C GLY A 813 15.42 20.66 -5.58
N ALA A 814 14.56 19.72 -5.99
CA ALA A 814 13.31 19.43 -5.27
C ALA A 814 13.59 18.59 -4.01
N HIS A 815 12.78 18.81 -2.97
CA HIS A 815 12.85 18.07 -1.72
C HIS A 815 11.45 17.51 -1.38
N PRO A 816 11.23 16.18 -1.48
CA PRO A 816 12.15 15.15 -1.99
C PRO A 816 12.27 15.19 -3.52
N ARG A 817 13.33 14.56 -4.06
CA ARG A 817 13.44 14.32 -5.50
C ARG A 817 12.54 13.14 -5.87
N LEU A 818 11.49 13.39 -6.65
CA LEU A 818 10.50 12.39 -7.07
C LEU A 818 10.55 12.05 -8.57
N CYS A 819 11.45 12.66 -9.35
CA CYS A 819 11.67 12.32 -10.76
C CYS A 819 13.15 12.40 -11.15
N ASN A 820 13.45 12.07 -12.40
CA ASN A 820 14.83 12.02 -12.92
C ASN A 820 15.47 13.41 -13.07
N VAL A 821 16.77 13.43 -13.33
CA VAL A 821 17.56 14.67 -13.52
C VAL A 821 17.05 15.50 -14.71
N ASP A 822 16.43 14.85 -15.70
CA ASP A 822 15.79 15.49 -16.86
C ASP A 822 14.30 15.80 -16.65
N GLY A 823 13.75 15.47 -15.47
CA GLY A 823 12.33 15.64 -15.14
C GLY A 823 11.44 14.44 -15.52
N SER A 824 11.97 13.37 -16.09
CA SER A 824 11.20 12.19 -16.51
C SER A 824 10.88 11.21 -15.35
N PHE A 825 9.92 10.31 -15.58
CA PHE A 825 9.53 9.23 -14.65
C PHE A 825 9.79 7.82 -15.23
N GLY A 826 10.74 7.70 -16.17
CA GLY A 826 11.23 6.41 -16.66
C GLY A 826 12.32 5.82 -15.74
N ALA A 827 12.53 4.51 -15.82
CA ALA A 827 13.70 3.85 -15.23
C ALA A 827 14.87 3.83 -16.23
#